data_AF-A0A2U2XAY5-F1
#
_entry.id   AF-A0A2U2XAY5-F1
#
_cell.length_a   1.000
_cell.length_b   1.000
_cell.length_c   1.000
_cell.angle_alpha   90.00
_cell.angle_beta   90.00
_cell.angle_gamma   90.00
#
_symmetry.space_group_name_H-M   'P 1'
#
loop_
_entity.id
_entity.type
_entity.pdbx_description
1 polymer ?
#
loop_
_entity_poly.entity_id
_entity_poly.type
_entity_poly.pdbx_seq_one_letter_code
_entity_poly.pdbx_strand_id
1 'polypeptide(L)'
;MRKSLITTLLVCTAAFGGLLSQTIISCPTDVRESLSNSPRATTCSDNHSGISDPYYGRYTFYEDIYDTRNVVEIPIDIHVWQKDDFSSNYADNIFNRDIMEEAMDKVAYIYASIANPSDIIPGVVDYETTKIVIKLNGIFFNQNTICWGKGNIAGPTDAEYLNSEANALYPNFSKNFKIHITGATPPWTGFGRFPVFNQDVEHYVVTYNKNHTSNFDSNIYVTDALAIHLAHEIGHNLDLYHTYTNNFNACDENDPDYLDDVFGLGNNKICPHDAGWSCDEYSSTNSCTNNILGGNNGAKYFSPKQVQRMHRAISLGSIRNYVKVHDFDDSKEILVSQDETWDFSIKLYNNLRINSGTTLTVRCEIQFVPEAKLIIEKGAKLIIDGGTITNEKYLNTYWQGVQVYGTSNQHQFPINNPTHQGMLELINGGTIENAHKAATNWNEGSWSEIGGVIKSTNGVFRNNRRGVEFMEYQNFTPNYPGSYRDNTSSFTDTEFLTDDNFIEGYPQQPYVTLWKVHGIIFENCHFANNVTTNKSLSSSPNEGISTLDASFKVVPRCDSPPLPYGTPCPTGLLMKSSFEGLEYAIQVAGAGVSEAVTISQTDFTNNIWGVRVKEFDNVNINRNDFVIGNGGYSNSTYSGNGIFLDNSVEYIVEENSVLNTLSSGKTSGIVVDYGGPLDNKVYKNTLSNLFEGTKSNRVNRSVDLKYGLQFLCNDYLNNENAIAINSSDNSHGVRLNQGDFYSQTSSGNTFQFNTLDIADYANQINYYHSGGITLPNMTNGVIGPVQEILVNNKNACPTSFKPGVVMFHELLTKLNDYETELVNHKAAYNILNYNYISLIDNGDTDILQGQIENNWSSDAWTLRNNLMQESPYLSTEALLTAAGENILPNAMLLEVLLANPDATKGEQFIAELNDVTNNTLPEYMLNYVRNNWNTETVRTTLEGEMMYYKSKIATATNFVKYLEKSKDEHTYSERHATVLMGEGISNKIGVMDFFIENSEWSRADSVLQDIQNDETLQSSLDMIEDFDSYITFRSSLGERNIAQLDSTEVQYLETLAEKGSRASGYAENILCFFYDICFEKEAPEGGGMAKMLTIPAPSGNEPTLEELMYNITVYPNPASDFTSIKWEIYDELNNSHYKIFDLNGREMGSGAIEKNEGEQVIDTRSLTNGVYIINFYNDGIMKMNSKLIVDKEK
;
A
#
# COMPACT_ATOMS: atom_id res chain seq x y z
N MET A 1 -55.89 -15.32 -12.09
CA MET A 1 -57.31 -15.25 -11.66
C MET A 1 -57.36 -15.09 -10.15
N ARG A 2 -57.93 -13.96 -9.66
CA ARG A 2 -58.64 -13.68 -8.37
C ARG A 2 -58.14 -14.36 -7.06
N LYS A 3 -58.04 -13.72 -5.87
CA LYS A 3 -58.34 -12.38 -5.33
C LYS A 3 -58.02 -12.38 -3.80
N SER A 4 -57.40 -11.29 -3.30
CA SER A 4 -57.81 -10.44 -2.13
C SER A 4 -57.71 -11.01 -0.69
N LEU A 5 -57.34 -10.28 0.39
CA LEU A 5 -57.56 -8.88 0.89
C LEU A 5 -56.28 -8.35 1.62
N ILE A 6 -55.78 -7.09 1.53
CA ILE A 6 -56.26 -5.73 1.98
C ILE A 6 -56.31 -5.62 3.54
N THR A 7 -55.68 -4.71 4.31
CA THR A 7 -55.57 -3.21 4.37
C THR A 7 -54.59 -2.89 5.55
N THR A 8 -53.78 -1.83 5.69
CA THR A 8 -54.04 -0.38 5.58
C THR A 8 -52.73 0.41 5.54
N LEU A 9 -52.65 1.35 4.59
CA LEU A 9 -51.69 2.45 4.51
C LEU A 9 -52.43 3.74 4.94
N LEU A 10 -51.75 4.70 5.58
CA LEU A 10 -52.21 6.09 5.61
C LEU A 10 -51.15 7.01 4.99
N VAL A 11 -51.63 7.89 4.13
CA VAL A 11 -50.94 8.77 3.18
C VAL A 11 -50.91 10.20 3.72
N CYS A 12 -49.86 10.96 3.42
CA CYS A 12 -49.99 12.35 2.97
C CYS A 12 -48.81 12.75 2.07
N THR A 13 -49.14 13.26 0.89
CA THR A 13 -48.28 13.78 -0.17
C THR A 13 -48.62 15.25 -0.48
N ALA A 14 -47.67 15.91 -1.15
CA ALA A 14 -47.73 17.15 -1.96
C ALA A 14 -47.41 18.47 -1.25
N ALA A 15 -46.79 19.50 -1.85
CA ALA A 15 -45.87 19.72 -2.99
C ALA A 15 -45.76 21.27 -3.13
N PHE A 16 -44.57 21.85 -3.35
CA PHE A 16 -44.24 23.17 -3.95
C PHE A 16 -42.71 23.35 -3.72
N GLY A 17 -41.81 23.80 -4.60
CA GLY A 17 -41.86 24.53 -5.86
C GLY A 17 -40.74 25.61 -5.82
N GLY A 18 -39.63 25.36 -6.52
CA GLY A 18 -38.30 26.03 -6.58
C GLY A 18 -38.11 27.55 -6.40
N LEU A 19 -36.90 27.93 -5.93
CA LEU A 19 -35.99 28.92 -6.54
C LEU A 19 -34.63 29.02 -5.80
N LEU A 20 -33.60 29.36 -6.59
CA LEU A 20 -32.16 29.46 -6.31
C LEU A 20 -31.76 30.49 -5.22
N SER A 21 -30.74 30.17 -4.42
CA SER A 21 -29.42 30.86 -4.34
C SER A 21 -28.77 30.72 -2.95
N GLN A 22 -27.48 30.32 -2.95
CA GLN A 22 -26.42 30.63 -1.99
C GLN A 22 -26.78 30.83 -0.50
N THR A 23 -26.32 29.90 0.34
CA THR A 23 -25.53 30.23 1.54
C THR A 23 -24.80 29.00 2.05
N ILE A 24 -23.48 29.15 2.17
CA ILE A 24 -22.54 28.28 2.89
C ILE A 24 -22.95 28.22 4.36
N ILE A 25 -23.29 27.05 4.89
CA ILE A 25 -23.37 26.79 6.34
C ILE A 25 -22.95 25.33 6.64
N SER A 26 -21.73 25.23 7.20
CA SER A 26 -21.19 24.24 8.16
C SER A 26 -21.74 22.80 8.19
N CYS A 27 -20.86 21.84 7.91
CA CYS A 27 -20.97 20.47 8.43
C CYS A 27 -20.92 20.47 9.97
N PRO A 28 -21.90 19.87 10.67
CA PRO A 28 -21.69 19.44 12.03
C PRO A 28 -21.03 18.06 12.03
N THR A 29 -19.88 17.99 12.68
CA THR A 29 -19.36 16.81 13.38
C THR A 29 -20.45 16.20 14.25
N ASP A 30 -20.93 15.00 13.91
CA ASP A 30 -21.48 13.97 14.80
C ASP A 30 -22.33 12.98 13.98
N VAL A 31 -21.65 12.06 13.29
CA VAL A 31 -22.26 10.80 12.84
C VAL A 31 -21.23 9.70 13.13
N ARG A 32 -21.04 9.35 14.41
CA ARG A 32 -20.24 8.19 14.85
C ARG A 32 -21.02 7.19 15.72
N GLU A 33 -22.35 7.27 15.75
CA GLU A 33 -23.20 6.26 16.43
C GLU A 33 -24.37 5.81 15.54
N SER A 34 -24.14 5.02 14.48
CA SER A 34 -25.25 4.24 13.89
C SER A 34 -24.88 3.04 12.99
N LEU A 35 -23.73 2.38 13.16
CA LEU A 35 -23.42 1.12 12.42
C LEU A 35 -23.22 -0.10 13.33
N SER A 36 -23.75 -0.10 14.56
CA SER A 36 -23.59 -1.23 15.50
C SER A 36 -24.78 -2.19 15.59
N ASN A 37 -25.74 -2.16 14.66
CA ASN A 37 -26.97 -2.98 14.75
C ASN A 37 -26.91 -4.30 13.96
N SER A 38 -25.79 -5.01 14.05
CA SER A 38 -25.83 -6.48 13.93
C SER A 38 -25.92 -7.05 15.35
N PRO A 39 -26.84 -7.97 15.66
CA PRO A 39 -26.96 -8.50 17.01
C PRO A 39 -25.67 -9.25 17.38
N ARG A 40 -24.81 -8.60 18.18
CA ARG A 40 -23.65 -9.23 18.81
C ARG A 40 -24.15 -10.47 19.55
N ALA A 41 -23.56 -11.63 19.27
CA ALA A 41 -23.82 -12.84 20.04
C ALA A 41 -23.21 -12.63 21.44
N THR A 42 -23.96 -11.99 22.32
CA THR A 42 -23.64 -11.85 23.74
C THR A 42 -23.96 -13.16 24.45
N THR A 43 -22.98 -14.05 24.56
CA THR A 43 -22.94 -15.01 25.68
C THR A 43 -21.48 -15.40 25.97
N CYS A 44 -20.70 -14.46 26.53
CA CYS A 44 -19.83 -14.93 27.61
C CYS A 44 -20.76 -15.41 28.71
N SER A 45 -20.55 -16.61 29.23
CA SER A 45 -21.42 -17.11 30.28
C SER A 45 -21.18 -16.29 31.56
N ASP A 46 -22.12 -15.40 31.90
CA ASP A 46 -22.09 -14.67 33.17
C ASP A 46 -22.30 -15.60 34.40
N ASN A 47 -22.58 -16.89 34.15
CA ASN A 47 -22.95 -17.90 35.15
C ASN A 47 -21.81 -18.88 35.51
N HIS A 48 -20.56 -18.44 35.54
CA HIS A 48 -19.44 -19.25 36.05
C HIS A 48 -19.33 -19.24 37.59
N SER A 49 -20.46 -19.23 38.30
CA SER A 49 -20.49 -19.15 39.76
C SER A 49 -20.55 -20.52 40.46
N GLY A 50 -20.21 -21.63 39.78
CA GLY A 50 -20.40 -22.95 40.35
C GLY A 50 -19.54 -24.06 39.77
N ILE A 51 -19.28 -25.04 40.63
CA ILE A 51 -18.58 -26.32 40.41
C ILE A 51 -19.26 -27.19 39.33
N SER A 52 -20.46 -26.84 38.88
CA SER A 52 -21.24 -27.54 37.85
C SER A 52 -20.87 -27.19 36.39
N ASP A 53 -19.84 -26.38 36.18
CA ASP A 53 -19.39 -25.96 34.86
C ASP A 53 -18.51 -27.05 34.18
N PRO A 54 -18.78 -27.45 32.94
CA PRO A 54 -17.94 -28.42 32.22
C PRO A 54 -16.46 -27.99 32.11
N TYR A 55 -16.13 -26.70 32.15
CA TYR A 55 -14.76 -26.17 32.09
C TYR A 55 -14.07 -26.08 33.44
N TYR A 56 -14.85 -26.11 34.52
CA TYR A 56 -14.34 -26.49 35.84
C TYR A 56 -13.59 -27.80 35.70
N GLY A 57 -14.10 -28.74 34.88
CA GLY A 57 -13.50 -30.02 34.48
C GLY A 57 -12.09 -29.94 33.87
N ARG A 58 -11.84 -29.03 32.92
CA ARG A 58 -10.51 -28.95 32.27
C ARG A 58 -9.41 -28.44 33.21
N TYR A 59 -9.81 -27.69 34.24
CA TYR A 59 -8.93 -27.28 35.35
C TYR A 59 -9.28 -28.01 36.66
N THR A 60 -10.09 -29.08 36.61
CA THR A 60 -10.22 -30.02 37.72
C THR A 60 -9.00 -30.91 37.71
N PHE A 61 -8.67 -31.39 38.90
CA PHE A 61 -7.48 -32.11 39.33
C PHE A 61 -6.96 -33.22 38.41
N TYR A 62 -6.54 -32.88 37.20
CA TYR A 62 -5.78 -33.74 36.32
C TYR A 62 -4.30 -33.42 36.54
N GLU A 63 -3.59 -34.42 37.06
CA GLU A 63 -2.15 -34.39 37.36
C GLU A 63 -1.30 -33.93 36.15
N ASP A 64 -1.81 -34.07 34.93
CA ASP A 64 -1.13 -33.78 33.67
C ASP A 64 -0.83 -32.29 33.38
N ILE A 65 -1.51 -31.34 34.05
CA ILE A 65 -1.32 -29.90 33.75
C ILE A 65 -0.16 -29.30 34.55
N TYR A 66 0.19 -29.85 35.71
CA TYR A 66 1.25 -29.28 36.54
C TYR A 66 2.60 -29.25 35.79
N ASP A 67 2.94 -30.32 35.07
CA ASP A 67 4.20 -30.43 34.33
C ASP A 67 4.29 -29.52 33.10
N THR A 68 3.15 -29.12 32.54
CA THR A 68 3.06 -28.23 31.37
C THR A 68 2.98 -26.76 31.74
N ARG A 69 2.97 -26.40 33.03
CA ARG A 69 2.94 -24.99 33.47
C ARG A 69 4.33 -24.37 33.58
N ASN A 70 4.44 -23.14 33.08
CA ASN A 70 5.54 -22.23 33.38
C ASN A 70 5.49 -21.75 34.83
N VAL A 71 6.65 -21.30 35.33
CA VAL A 71 6.74 -20.68 36.65
C VAL A 71 6.19 -19.27 36.57
N VAL A 72 5.33 -18.90 37.53
CA VAL A 72 4.73 -17.57 37.61
C VAL A 72 5.25 -16.80 38.82
N GLU A 73 5.19 -15.48 38.77
CA GLU A 73 5.60 -14.57 39.83
C GLU A 73 4.42 -13.68 40.26
N ILE A 74 4.25 -13.52 41.58
CA ILE A 74 3.36 -12.53 42.19
C ILE A 74 4.23 -11.47 42.86
N PRO A 75 4.42 -10.29 42.24
CA PRO A 75 5.09 -9.17 42.88
C PRO A 75 4.22 -8.58 44.01
N ILE A 76 4.81 -8.42 45.19
CA ILE A 76 4.14 -7.96 46.40
C ILE A 76 4.76 -6.67 46.91
N ASP A 77 3.89 -5.71 47.26
CA ASP A 77 4.26 -4.52 48.02
C ASP A 77 3.64 -4.56 49.42
N ILE A 78 4.44 -4.18 50.42
CA ILE A 78 3.99 -4.03 51.81
C ILE A 78 3.75 -2.54 52.09
N HIS A 79 2.53 -2.22 52.49
CA HIS A 79 2.12 -0.89 52.91
C HIS A 79 1.83 -0.87 54.42
N VAL A 80 2.71 -0.23 55.18
CA VAL A 80 2.58 -0.03 56.61
C VAL A 80 1.90 1.30 56.85
N TRP A 81 0.66 1.28 57.35
CA TRP A 81 -0.09 2.50 57.61
C TRP A 81 0.15 2.97 59.04
N GLN A 82 0.60 4.21 59.22
CA GLN A 82 0.87 4.89 60.48
C GLN A 82 -0.10 6.06 60.65
N LYS A 83 -0.23 6.57 61.88
CA LYS A 83 -0.94 7.84 62.08
C LYS A 83 -0.14 9.00 61.49
N ASP A 84 -0.83 10.11 61.22
CA ASP A 84 -0.22 11.31 60.62
C ASP A 84 0.88 11.93 61.49
N ASP A 85 0.89 11.64 62.80
CA ASP A 85 1.90 12.05 63.76
C ASP A 85 3.11 11.10 63.83
N PHE A 86 3.23 10.17 62.88
CA PHE A 86 4.25 9.12 62.82
C PHE A 86 4.21 8.13 64.01
N SER A 87 3.16 8.16 64.83
CA SER A 87 3.00 7.22 65.94
C SER A 87 2.18 5.99 65.54
N SER A 88 2.33 4.91 66.31
CA SER A 88 1.58 3.65 66.18
C SER A 88 1.93 2.86 64.90
N ASN A 89 1.86 1.52 64.96
CA ASN A 89 2.39 0.59 63.94
C ASN A 89 3.94 0.52 63.89
N TYR A 90 4.51 -0.30 63.00
CA TYR A 90 5.97 -0.42 62.82
C TYR A 90 6.56 0.92 62.37
N ALA A 91 7.60 1.40 63.06
CA ALA A 91 8.35 2.58 62.64
C ALA A 91 9.23 2.28 61.42
N ASP A 92 9.45 3.27 60.55
CA ASP A 92 10.37 3.13 59.41
C ASP A 92 11.82 3.17 59.91
N ASN A 93 12.40 2.00 60.13
CA ASN A 93 13.80 1.82 60.50
C ASN A 93 14.32 0.48 59.96
N ILE A 94 15.65 0.33 59.93
CA ILE A 94 16.33 -0.85 59.39
C ILE A 94 15.80 -2.14 60.03
N PHE A 95 15.70 -2.19 61.36
CA PHE A 95 15.24 -3.39 62.06
C PHE A 95 13.84 -3.86 61.63
N ASN A 96 12.88 -2.94 61.49
CA ASN A 96 11.52 -3.31 61.06
C ASN A 96 11.45 -3.66 59.57
N ARG A 97 12.28 -3.05 58.73
CA ARG A 97 12.42 -3.43 57.32
C ARG A 97 13.01 -4.83 57.19
N ASP A 98 14.09 -5.12 57.90
CA ASP A 98 14.73 -6.44 57.94
C ASP A 98 13.74 -7.54 58.38
N ILE A 99 12.89 -7.28 59.38
CA ILE A 99 11.83 -8.22 59.80
C ILE A 99 10.86 -8.53 58.66
N MET A 100 10.43 -7.50 57.92
CA MET A 100 9.48 -7.67 56.81
C MET A 100 10.13 -8.37 55.62
N GLU A 101 11.38 -8.03 55.30
CA GLU A 101 12.18 -8.69 54.27
C GLU A 101 12.40 -10.17 54.62
N GLU A 102 12.86 -10.49 55.84
CA GLU A 102 13.07 -11.88 56.28
C GLU A 102 11.75 -12.67 56.29
N ALA A 103 10.64 -12.06 56.71
CA ALA A 103 9.34 -12.70 56.65
C ALA A 103 8.92 -13.01 55.20
N MET A 104 9.14 -12.08 54.27
CA MET A 104 8.82 -12.30 52.86
C MET A 104 9.74 -13.30 52.17
N ASP A 105 11.03 -13.36 52.53
CA ASP A 105 11.94 -14.42 52.08
C ASP A 105 11.43 -15.80 52.50
N LYS A 106 10.90 -15.91 53.73
CA LYS A 106 10.28 -17.15 54.23
C LYS A 106 8.96 -17.46 53.53
N VAL A 107 8.12 -16.45 53.25
CA VAL A 107 6.91 -16.63 52.42
C VAL A 107 7.30 -17.17 51.04
N ALA A 108 8.27 -16.53 50.39
CA ALA A 108 8.78 -16.97 49.09
C ALA A 108 9.28 -18.42 49.14
N TYR A 109 10.01 -18.79 50.21
CA TYR A 109 10.47 -20.17 50.41
C TYR A 109 9.31 -21.16 50.58
N ILE A 110 8.28 -20.84 51.37
CA ILE A 110 7.10 -21.71 51.57
C ILE A 110 6.39 -22.03 50.25
N TYR A 111 6.30 -21.06 49.34
CA TYR A 111 5.71 -21.28 48.01
C TYR A 111 6.69 -21.94 47.02
N ALA A 112 7.98 -21.62 47.09
CA ALA A 112 8.97 -22.15 46.16
C ALA A 112 9.40 -23.60 46.47
N SER A 113 9.33 -24.03 47.73
CA SER A 113 9.74 -25.35 48.21
C SER A 113 8.69 -25.92 49.16
N ILE A 114 7.87 -26.85 48.66
CA ILE A 114 6.78 -27.46 49.43
C ILE A 114 7.38 -28.37 50.51
N ALA A 115 6.98 -28.17 51.77
CA ALA A 115 7.40 -29.03 52.88
C ALA A 115 6.78 -30.43 52.78
N ASN A 116 7.41 -31.47 53.35
CA ASN A 116 6.77 -32.79 53.43
C ASN A 116 5.52 -32.74 54.32
N PRO A 117 4.42 -33.45 53.99
CA PRO A 117 3.24 -33.51 54.84
C PRO A 117 3.55 -34.16 56.18
N SER A 118 2.96 -33.64 57.26
CA SER A 118 2.98 -34.28 58.58
C SER A 118 2.21 -35.61 58.58
N ASP A 119 1.15 -35.66 57.78
CA ASP A 119 0.22 -36.78 57.67
C ASP A 119 0.17 -37.30 56.24
N ILE A 120 0.93 -38.37 55.97
CA ILE A 120 1.04 -38.94 54.62
C ILE A 120 -0.25 -39.68 54.26
N ILE A 121 -0.92 -39.23 53.19
CA ILE A 121 -2.08 -39.92 52.62
C ILE A 121 -1.60 -40.95 51.58
N PRO A 122 -1.90 -42.26 51.75
CA PRO A 122 -1.43 -43.29 50.83
C PRO A 122 -1.88 -43.05 49.38
N GLY A 123 -0.93 -43.03 48.46
CA GLY A 123 -1.17 -42.87 47.02
C GLY A 123 -1.04 -41.44 46.49
N VAL A 124 -0.92 -40.44 47.37
CA VAL A 124 -0.64 -39.05 46.99
C VAL A 124 0.86 -38.91 46.71
N VAL A 125 1.20 -38.30 45.57
CA VAL A 125 2.57 -37.92 45.21
C VAL A 125 2.69 -36.41 45.33
N ASP A 126 3.48 -35.94 46.29
CA ASP A 126 3.67 -34.51 46.55
C ASP A 126 4.51 -33.83 45.46
N TYR A 127 4.22 -32.55 45.22
CA TYR A 127 5.05 -31.69 44.37
C TYR A 127 6.21 -31.10 45.17
N GLU A 128 7.36 -30.89 44.51
CA GLU A 128 8.52 -30.25 45.15
C GLU A 128 8.36 -28.72 45.29
N THR A 129 7.51 -28.11 44.47
CA THR A 129 7.30 -26.66 44.39
C THR A 129 5.86 -26.35 44.00
N THR A 130 5.37 -25.14 44.31
CA THR A 130 4.06 -24.69 43.81
C THR A 130 4.14 -24.14 42.37
N LYS A 131 5.35 -23.88 41.83
CA LYS A 131 5.59 -23.08 40.61
C LYS A 131 5.03 -21.64 40.67
N ILE A 132 4.77 -21.14 41.88
CA ILE A 132 4.39 -19.75 42.15
C ILE A 132 5.51 -19.13 42.98
N VAL A 133 6.14 -18.10 42.45
CA VAL A 133 7.19 -17.34 43.13
C VAL A 133 6.57 -16.09 43.72
N ILE A 134 6.67 -15.95 45.05
CA ILE A 134 6.31 -14.71 45.72
C ILE A 134 7.55 -13.81 45.75
N LYS A 135 7.42 -12.57 45.29
CA LYS A 135 8.55 -11.64 45.24
C LYS A 135 8.22 -10.32 45.90
N LEU A 136 8.97 -9.96 46.94
CA LEU A 136 8.88 -8.63 47.53
C LEU A 136 9.46 -7.60 46.56
N ASN A 137 8.66 -6.58 46.26
CA ASN A 137 9.02 -5.51 45.33
C ASN A 137 9.20 -4.15 46.03
N GLY A 138 8.49 -3.89 47.14
CA GLY A 138 8.66 -2.68 47.92
C GLY A 138 8.06 -2.74 49.33
N ILE A 139 8.62 -1.93 50.24
CA ILE A 139 8.09 -1.70 51.60
C ILE A 139 7.91 -0.19 51.81
N PHE A 140 6.66 0.22 52.00
CA PHE A 140 6.22 1.61 52.08
C PHE A 140 5.61 1.92 53.45
N PHE A 141 6.15 2.92 54.15
CA PHE A 141 5.62 3.41 55.42
C PHE A 141 4.84 4.71 55.20
N ASN A 142 3.52 4.66 55.34
CA ASN A 142 2.61 5.70 54.90
C ASN A 142 1.92 6.37 56.09
N GLN A 143 1.90 7.70 56.12
CA GLN A 143 1.26 8.50 57.15
C GLN A 143 -0.17 8.84 56.70
N ASN A 144 -1.13 8.09 57.24
CA ASN A 144 -2.54 8.31 56.99
C ASN A 144 -3.35 7.72 58.16
N THR A 145 -3.78 8.57 59.09
CA THR A 145 -4.55 8.16 60.28
C THR A 145 -5.83 7.40 59.93
N ILE A 146 -6.47 7.74 58.78
CA ILE A 146 -7.67 7.06 58.32
C ILE A 146 -7.32 5.61 57.93
N CYS A 147 -6.35 5.43 57.03
CA CYS A 147 -5.89 4.11 56.60
C CYS A 147 -5.34 3.27 57.76
N TRP A 148 -4.61 3.89 58.70
CA TRP A 148 -4.13 3.22 59.92
C TRP A 148 -5.28 2.59 60.72
N GLY A 149 -6.44 3.26 60.79
CA GLY A 149 -7.62 2.80 61.50
C GLY A 149 -8.52 1.82 60.73
N LYS A 150 -8.22 1.53 59.45
CA LYS A 150 -9.01 0.61 58.62
C LYS A 150 -8.75 -0.85 58.98
N GLY A 151 -9.81 -1.65 58.97
CA GLY A 151 -9.75 -3.05 59.38
C GLY A 151 -10.99 -3.60 60.08
N ASN A 152 -12.15 -2.96 59.94
CA ASN A 152 -13.37 -3.39 60.62
C ASN A 152 -14.36 -4.07 59.65
N ILE A 153 -14.49 -5.40 59.83
CA ILE A 153 -15.55 -6.34 59.42
C ILE A 153 -16.21 -6.16 58.04
N ALA A 154 -15.91 -7.13 57.17
CA ALA A 154 -16.82 -7.74 56.19
C ALA A 154 -17.41 -6.85 55.09
N GLY A 155 -16.59 -5.95 54.55
CA GLY A 155 -16.88 -5.32 53.27
C GLY A 155 -15.60 -5.17 52.45
N PRO A 156 -15.64 -5.39 51.13
CA PRO A 156 -14.50 -5.13 50.25
C PRO A 156 -14.02 -3.67 50.32
N THR A 157 -14.86 -2.77 50.80
CA THR A 157 -14.68 -1.30 50.83
C THR A 157 -13.48 -0.79 51.64
N ASP A 158 -13.13 -1.41 52.77
CA ASP A 158 -12.05 -0.88 53.63
C ASP A 158 -10.67 -1.19 53.03
N ALA A 159 -10.52 -2.38 52.43
CA ALA A 159 -9.26 -2.81 51.83
C ALA A 159 -9.10 -2.32 50.38
N GLU A 160 -10.18 -2.24 49.60
CA GLU A 160 -10.19 -1.50 48.32
C GLU A 160 -9.82 -0.03 48.53
N TYR A 161 -10.27 0.57 49.64
CA TYR A 161 -9.83 1.92 50.01
C TYR A 161 -8.31 1.97 50.27
N LEU A 162 -7.76 1.02 51.02
CA LEU A 162 -6.30 0.94 51.25
C LEU A 162 -5.51 0.76 49.95
N ASN A 163 -5.99 -0.09 49.03
CA ASN A 163 -5.42 -0.25 47.69
C ASN A 163 -5.46 1.06 46.90
N SER A 164 -6.61 1.74 46.88
CA SER A 164 -6.79 3.00 46.15
C SER A 164 -5.84 4.09 46.65
N GLU A 165 -5.66 4.20 47.98
CA GLU A 165 -4.74 5.15 48.61
C GLU A 165 -3.28 4.77 48.33
N ALA A 166 -2.95 3.48 48.40
CA ALA A 166 -1.61 3.00 48.02
C ALA A 166 -1.29 3.29 46.55
N ASN A 167 -2.24 3.05 45.64
CA ASN A 167 -2.09 3.33 44.21
C ASN A 167 -1.94 4.83 43.93
N ALA A 168 -2.64 5.68 44.67
CA ALA A 168 -2.52 7.13 44.57
C ALA A 168 -1.14 7.64 45.05
N LEU A 169 -0.61 7.05 46.12
CA LEU A 169 0.73 7.38 46.64
C LEU A 169 1.86 6.84 45.75
N TYR A 170 1.67 5.65 45.17
CA TYR A 170 2.69 4.92 44.42
C TYR A 170 2.13 4.40 43.08
N PRO A 171 1.86 5.29 42.11
CA PRO A 171 1.23 4.90 40.85
C PRO A 171 2.05 3.88 40.05
N ASN A 172 3.38 3.93 40.12
CA ASN A 172 4.28 2.97 39.46
C ASN A 172 4.18 1.54 40.02
N PHE A 173 3.63 1.38 41.23
CA PHE A 173 3.50 0.11 41.96
C PHE A 173 2.03 -0.36 42.02
N SER A 174 1.14 0.33 41.29
CA SER A 174 -0.30 0.08 41.33
C SER A 174 -0.69 -1.35 40.94
N LYS A 175 0.12 -1.99 40.11
CA LYS A 175 -0.11 -3.32 39.53
C LYS A 175 0.38 -4.48 40.40
N ASN A 176 1.10 -4.20 41.48
CA ASN A 176 1.55 -5.23 42.41
C ASN A 176 0.47 -5.60 43.41
N PHE A 177 0.51 -6.85 43.87
CA PHE A 177 -0.32 -7.34 44.95
C PHE A 177 0.05 -6.63 46.25
N LYS A 178 -0.94 -6.24 47.06
CA LYS A 178 -0.71 -5.38 48.23
C LYS A 178 -0.98 -6.09 49.54
N ILE A 179 -0.02 -5.97 50.45
CA ILE A 179 -0.17 -6.36 51.85
C ILE A 179 -0.23 -5.08 52.67
N HIS A 180 -1.34 -4.86 53.37
CA HIS A 180 -1.54 -3.71 54.24
C HIS A 180 -1.35 -4.11 55.70
N ILE A 181 -0.44 -3.45 56.40
CA ILE A 181 -0.29 -3.58 57.86
C ILE A 181 -0.99 -2.39 58.51
N THR A 182 -2.07 -2.62 59.27
CA THR A 182 -2.85 -1.55 59.91
C THR A 182 -2.82 -1.63 61.43
N GLY A 183 -3.28 -0.56 62.09
CA GLY A 183 -3.41 -0.46 63.54
C GLY A 183 -4.77 -0.91 64.08
N ALA A 184 -5.66 -1.43 63.24
CA ALA A 184 -6.95 -1.97 63.67
C ALA A 184 -6.77 -3.17 64.60
N THR A 185 -7.76 -3.44 65.46
CA THR A 185 -7.67 -4.47 66.51
C THR A 185 -8.90 -5.38 66.56
N PRO A 186 -9.22 -6.11 65.48
CA PRO A 186 -10.27 -7.12 65.50
C PRO A 186 -9.79 -8.41 66.22
N PRO A 187 -10.71 -9.38 66.47
CA PRO A 187 -10.35 -10.65 67.14
C PRO A 187 -9.52 -11.63 66.29
N TRP A 188 -9.24 -11.32 65.03
CA TRP A 188 -8.45 -12.12 64.07
C TRP A 188 -7.12 -11.43 63.72
N THR A 189 -6.14 -12.16 63.18
CA THR A 189 -4.78 -11.69 62.87
C THR A 189 -4.68 -10.94 61.53
N GLY A 190 -5.53 -11.30 60.57
CA GLY A 190 -5.61 -10.65 59.26
C GLY A 190 -6.74 -11.26 58.43
N PHE A 191 -6.80 -10.88 57.15
CA PHE A 191 -7.65 -11.51 56.15
C PHE A 191 -7.13 -11.26 54.72
N GLY A 192 -7.31 -12.24 53.84
CA GLY A 192 -7.14 -12.13 52.38
C GLY A 192 -8.47 -12.07 51.61
N ARG A 193 -8.40 -11.69 50.32
CA ARG A 193 -9.56 -11.68 49.43
C ARG A 193 -9.60 -12.92 48.54
N PHE A 194 -10.66 -13.72 48.62
CA PHE A 194 -10.89 -14.82 47.70
C PHE A 194 -11.03 -14.35 46.24
N PRO A 195 -10.55 -15.13 45.26
CA PRO A 195 -10.71 -14.81 43.85
C PRO A 195 -12.17 -14.94 43.41
N VAL A 196 -12.53 -14.09 42.45
CA VAL A 196 -13.82 -14.10 41.78
C VAL A 196 -13.60 -14.55 40.34
N PHE A 197 -14.39 -15.50 39.87
CA PHE A 197 -14.19 -16.16 38.57
C PHE A 197 -15.04 -15.59 37.44
N ASN A 198 -16.01 -14.72 37.75
CA ASN A 198 -16.91 -14.12 36.77
C ASN A 198 -16.71 -12.61 36.57
N GLN A 199 -15.79 -11.98 37.32
CA GLN A 199 -15.44 -10.57 37.16
C GLN A 199 -14.05 -10.30 37.76
N ASP A 200 -13.37 -9.28 37.23
CA ASP A 200 -12.12 -8.79 37.80
C ASP A 200 -12.41 -7.99 39.09
N VAL A 201 -11.70 -8.30 40.18
CA VAL A 201 -11.77 -7.57 41.46
C VAL A 201 -10.35 -7.37 42.01
N GLU A 202 -10.18 -6.33 42.84
CA GLU A 202 -8.91 -6.09 43.50
C GLU A 202 -8.59 -7.16 44.55
N HIS A 203 -7.30 -7.47 44.68
CA HIS A 203 -6.77 -8.40 45.67
C HIS A 203 -5.84 -7.71 46.66
N TYR A 204 -5.76 -8.28 47.87
CA TYR A 204 -5.00 -7.74 48.98
C TYR A 204 -4.88 -8.74 50.13
N VAL A 205 -3.95 -8.46 51.05
CA VAL A 205 -3.95 -8.96 52.43
C VAL A 205 -4.01 -7.77 53.37
N VAL A 206 -4.82 -7.85 54.42
CA VAL A 206 -4.79 -6.89 55.53
C VAL A 206 -4.38 -7.63 56.80
N THR A 207 -3.29 -7.18 57.43
CA THR A 207 -2.76 -7.75 58.67
C THR A 207 -2.73 -6.69 59.79
N TYR A 208 -2.91 -7.13 61.03
CA TYR A 208 -3.11 -6.25 62.18
C TYR A 208 -1.94 -6.27 63.16
N ASN A 209 -1.30 -5.12 63.36
CA ASN A 209 -0.08 -5.01 64.15
C ASN A 209 -0.21 -5.53 65.60
N LYS A 210 -1.34 -5.29 66.28
CA LYS A 210 -1.49 -5.60 67.72
C LYS A 210 -1.37 -7.10 68.04
N ASN A 211 -1.73 -7.99 67.11
CA ASN A 211 -1.71 -9.44 67.35
C ASN A 211 -0.30 -10.04 67.20
N HIS A 212 0.63 -9.36 66.53
CA HIS A 212 2.01 -9.82 66.35
C HIS A 212 2.96 -9.38 67.48
N THR A 213 2.59 -8.38 68.27
CA THR A 213 3.43 -7.87 69.37
C THR A 213 3.09 -8.41 70.76
N SER A 214 1.89 -9.00 70.97
CA SER A 214 1.45 -9.46 72.31
C SER A 214 1.35 -10.98 72.48
N ASN A 215 1.39 -11.77 71.41
CA ASN A 215 1.31 -13.24 71.46
C ASN A 215 2.64 -13.95 71.13
N PHE A 216 3.69 -13.21 70.76
CA PHE A 216 4.96 -13.76 70.25
C PHE A 216 6.13 -13.29 71.11
N ASP A 217 6.25 -13.87 72.30
CA ASP A 217 7.07 -13.38 73.41
C ASP A 217 8.60 -13.64 73.28
N SER A 218 9.12 -13.83 72.06
CA SER A 218 10.58 -13.78 71.82
C SER A 218 10.95 -13.46 70.36
N ASN A 219 11.94 -12.59 70.20
CA ASN A 219 12.43 -12.00 68.93
C ASN A 219 12.80 -12.99 67.81
N ILE A 220 12.86 -14.31 68.07
CA ILE A 220 13.22 -15.34 67.08
C ILE A 220 11.98 -15.93 66.38
N TYR A 221 10.78 -15.81 66.96
CA TYR A 221 9.55 -16.41 66.40
C TYR A 221 8.64 -15.41 65.65
N VAL A 222 8.96 -14.12 65.66
CA VAL A 222 8.10 -13.07 65.07
C VAL A 222 8.11 -13.14 63.54
N THR A 223 9.28 -13.34 62.92
CA THR A 223 9.41 -13.44 61.45
C THR A 223 8.77 -14.72 60.92
N ASP A 224 8.97 -15.86 61.60
CA ASP A 224 8.33 -17.14 61.24
C ASP A 224 6.80 -17.06 61.33
N ALA A 225 6.28 -16.49 62.43
CA ALA A 225 4.85 -16.33 62.62
C ALA A 225 4.22 -15.39 61.60
N LEU A 226 4.89 -14.26 61.31
CA LEU A 226 4.45 -13.34 60.27
C LEU A 226 4.48 -14.00 58.90
N ALA A 227 5.53 -14.75 58.56
CA ALA A 227 5.64 -15.44 57.29
C ALA A 227 4.52 -16.48 57.10
N ILE A 228 4.26 -17.33 58.09
CA ILE A 228 3.17 -18.32 58.05
C ILE A 228 1.82 -17.61 57.91
N HIS A 229 1.59 -16.54 58.67
CA HIS A 229 0.36 -15.75 58.56
C HIS A 229 0.19 -15.15 57.16
N LEU A 230 1.20 -14.48 56.61
CA LEU A 230 1.11 -13.89 55.29
C LEU A 230 0.93 -14.94 54.20
N ALA A 231 1.66 -16.06 54.26
CA ALA A 231 1.48 -17.17 53.34
C ALA A 231 0.07 -17.77 53.43
N HIS A 232 -0.51 -17.87 54.62
CA HIS A 232 -1.90 -18.30 54.82
C HIS A 232 -2.90 -17.36 54.13
N GLU A 233 -2.77 -16.05 54.33
CA GLU A 233 -3.69 -15.06 53.74
C GLU A 233 -3.51 -14.93 52.22
N ILE A 234 -2.28 -15.10 51.70
CA ILE A 234 -2.04 -15.23 50.25
C ILE A 234 -2.70 -16.51 49.73
N GLY A 235 -2.68 -17.61 50.49
CA GLY A 235 -3.41 -18.85 50.19
C GLY A 235 -4.90 -18.61 49.94
N HIS A 236 -5.56 -17.76 50.74
CA HIS A 236 -6.96 -17.37 50.49
C HIS A 236 -7.15 -16.62 49.17
N ASN A 237 -6.19 -15.76 48.79
CA ASN A 237 -6.20 -15.08 47.50
C ASN A 237 -6.02 -16.04 46.31
N LEU A 238 -5.51 -17.24 46.57
CA LEU A 238 -5.31 -18.33 45.60
C LEU A 238 -6.35 -19.44 45.74
N ASP A 239 -7.56 -19.13 46.21
CA ASP A 239 -8.72 -20.04 46.31
C ASP A 239 -8.55 -21.21 47.31
N LEU A 240 -7.72 -21.01 48.34
CA LEU A 240 -7.54 -22.01 49.40
C LEU A 240 -8.37 -21.68 50.63
N TYR A 241 -9.00 -22.69 51.21
CA TYR A 241 -9.90 -22.56 52.36
C TYR A 241 -9.27 -23.18 53.60
N HIS A 242 -9.69 -22.73 54.78
CA HIS A 242 -9.28 -23.33 56.05
C HIS A 242 -9.60 -24.83 56.10
N THR A 243 -8.61 -25.65 56.47
CA THR A 243 -8.79 -27.11 56.62
C THR A 243 -9.47 -27.49 57.94
N TYR A 244 -9.59 -26.54 58.86
CA TYR A 244 -10.15 -26.72 60.21
C TYR A 244 -11.58 -26.18 60.36
N THR A 245 -12.27 -25.89 59.25
CA THR A 245 -13.66 -25.40 59.25
C THR A 245 -14.52 -26.20 58.28
N ASN A 246 -15.81 -26.34 58.59
CA ASN A 246 -16.78 -27.05 57.74
C ASN A 246 -17.41 -26.14 56.67
N ASN A 247 -16.77 -25.02 56.33
CA ASN A 247 -17.30 -24.09 55.35
C ASN A 247 -17.13 -24.66 53.92
N PHE A 248 -17.98 -24.22 52.99
CA PHE A 248 -17.90 -24.56 51.55
C PHE A 248 -17.93 -26.06 51.22
N ASN A 249 -18.66 -26.88 51.98
CA ASN A 249 -18.72 -28.33 51.80
C ASN A 249 -17.33 -29.02 51.77
N ALA A 250 -16.30 -28.41 52.40
CA ALA A 250 -14.93 -28.94 52.37
C ALA A 250 -14.80 -30.39 52.89
N CYS A 251 -15.78 -30.84 53.69
CA CYS A 251 -15.87 -32.22 54.17
C CYS A 251 -16.89 -33.09 53.42
N ASP A 252 -17.43 -32.68 52.28
CA ASP A 252 -18.29 -33.52 51.43
C ASP A 252 -17.44 -34.22 50.37
N GLU A 253 -17.30 -35.55 50.46
CA GLU A 253 -16.54 -36.36 49.51
C GLU A 253 -17.19 -36.41 48.11
N ASN A 254 -18.44 -35.99 47.99
CA ASN A 254 -19.12 -35.88 46.70
C ASN A 254 -18.92 -34.50 46.05
N ASP A 255 -18.31 -33.55 46.76
CA ASP A 255 -17.95 -32.27 46.19
C ASP A 255 -16.81 -32.50 45.16
N PRO A 256 -16.96 -32.06 43.90
CA PRO A 256 -15.92 -32.22 42.88
C PRO A 256 -14.60 -31.54 43.25
N ASP A 257 -14.64 -30.60 44.18
CA ASP A 257 -13.49 -29.90 44.70
C ASP A 257 -12.93 -30.52 45.99
N TYR A 258 -13.46 -31.65 46.47
CA TYR A 258 -12.96 -32.30 47.68
C TYR A 258 -11.46 -32.60 47.63
N LEU A 259 -10.74 -32.14 48.67
CA LEU A 259 -9.30 -32.31 48.85
C LEU A 259 -9.02 -33.65 49.54
N ASP A 260 -9.24 -34.76 48.83
CA ASP A 260 -8.91 -36.11 49.32
C ASP A 260 -7.43 -36.32 49.66
N ASP A 261 -6.55 -35.52 49.07
CA ASP A 261 -5.12 -35.44 49.34
C ASP A 261 -4.76 -34.57 50.56
N VAL A 262 -5.76 -33.97 51.21
CA VAL A 262 -5.65 -33.31 52.51
C VAL A 262 -6.42 -34.08 53.58
N PHE A 263 -7.63 -34.52 53.28
CA PHE A 263 -8.57 -35.08 54.26
C PHE A 263 -8.69 -36.60 54.23
N GLY A 264 -8.21 -37.28 53.20
CA GLY A 264 -8.40 -38.72 52.99
C GLY A 264 -9.83 -39.09 52.52
N LEU A 265 -10.06 -40.39 52.26
CA LEU A 265 -11.34 -40.92 51.78
C LEU A 265 -11.92 -42.00 52.72
N GLY A 266 -13.26 -42.11 52.72
CA GLY A 266 -13.99 -43.17 53.42
C GLY A 266 -13.68 -43.24 54.91
N ASN A 267 -13.29 -44.42 55.40
CA ASN A 267 -13.00 -44.63 56.83
C ASN A 267 -11.69 -43.96 57.30
N ASN A 268 -10.83 -43.51 56.39
CA ASN A 268 -9.57 -42.83 56.71
C ASN A 268 -9.71 -41.31 56.69
N LYS A 269 -10.94 -40.80 56.55
CA LYS A 269 -11.21 -39.38 56.46
C LYS A 269 -11.05 -38.67 57.80
N ILE A 270 -10.35 -37.55 57.79
CA ILE A 270 -10.19 -36.64 58.91
C ILE A 270 -10.59 -35.24 58.43
N CYS A 271 -11.84 -34.82 58.66
CA CYS A 271 -12.32 -33.49 58.29
C CYS A 271 -13.43 -33.02 59.25
N PRO A 272 -13.37 -31.80 59.78
CA PRO A 272 -12.28 -30.83 59.63
C PRO A 272 -11.06 -31.24 60.47
N HIS A 273 -9.88 -30.67 60.16
CA HIS A 273 -8.69 -30.79 61.00
C HIS A 273 -8.81 -29.98 62.30
N ASP A 274 -8.02 -30.33 63.32
CA ASP A 274 -7.85 -29.50 64.51
C ASP A 274 -7.00 -28.26 64.18
N ALA A 275 -7.26 -27.14 64.87
CA ALA A 275 -6.49 -25.90 64.73
C ALA A 275 -6.10 -25.31 66.08
N GLY A 276 -5.12 -24.41 66.05
CA GLY A 276 -4.59 -23.70 67.20
C GLY A 276 -3.10 -23.47 67.06
N TRP A 277 -2.63 -22.28 67.44
CA TRP A 277 -1.24 -21.87 67.24
C TRP A 277 -0.20 -22.84 67.85
N SER A 278 -0.57 -23.51 68.95
CA SER A 278 0.28 -24.48 69.65
C SER A 278 -0.07 -25.94 69.36
N CYS A 279 -0.85 -26.23 68.31
CA CYS A 279 -1.14 -27.60 67.93
C CYS A 279 0.12 -28.28 67.37
N ASP A 280 0.38 -29.53 67.78
CA ASP A 280 1.55 -30.33 67.34
C ASP A 280 1.16 -31.17 66.12
N GLU A 281 1.63 -30.77 64.94
CA GLU A 281 1.33 -31.39 63.66
C GLU A 281 1.81 -32.84 63.51
N TYR A 282 2.69 -33.33 64.38
CA TYR A 282 3.23 -34.71 64.30
C TYR A 282 2.63 -35.64 65.37
N SER A 283 1.62 -35.19 66.09
CA SER A 283 1.00 -35.99 67.15
C SER A 283 0.10 -37.08 66.57
N SER A 284 0.28 -38.32 67.04
CA SER A 284 -0.59 -39.44 66.65
C SER A 284 -2.01 -39.40 67.24
N THR A 285 -2.37 -38.32 67.96
CA THR A 285 -3.61 -38.22 68.74
C THR A 285 -4.48 -37.01 68.41
N ASN A 286 -3.97 -36.06 67.61
CA ASN A 286 -4.75 -34.93 67.11
C ASN A 286 -4.95 -35.05 65.59
N SER A 287 -5.79 -34.20 65.03
CA SER A 287 -6.03 -34.12 63.58
C SER A 287 -5.43 -32.86 62.95
N CYS A 288 -4.53 -32.15 63.64
CA CYS A 288 -3.90 -30.97 63.07
C CYS A 288 -2.71 -31.35 62.21
N THR A 289 -2.58 -30.70 61.06
CA THR A 289 -1.56 -31.03 60.07
C THR A 289 -0.69 -29.81 59.80
N ASN A 290 0.48 -30.02 59.22
CA ASN A 290 1.36 -28.91 58.80
C ASN A 290 0.86 -28.21 57.51
N ASN A 291 -0.39 -28.41 57.09
CA ASN A 291 -0.98 -27.71 55.96
C ASN A 291 -1.01 -26.20 56.25
N ILE A 292 -0.61 -25.37 55.27
CA ILE A 292 -0.55 -23.91 55.42
C ILE A 292 -1.92 -23.27 55.77
N LEU A 293 -3.03 -23.93 55.43
CA LEU A 293 -4.39 -23.51 55.78
C LEU A 293 -4.91 -24.12 57.10
N GLY A 294 -4.03 -24.76 57.89
CA GLY A 294 -4.33 -25.46 59.15
C GLY A 294 -4.33 -24.62 60.43
N GLY A 295 -3.90 -23.35 60.37
CA GLY A 295 -4.03 -22.41 61.49
C GLY A 295 -3.15 -22.73 62.73
N ASN A 296 -1.95 -23.28 62.52
CA ASN A 296 -0.96 -23.60 63.56
C ASN A 296 0.44 -23.04 63.21
N ASN A 297 1.41 -23.16 64.14
CA ASN A 297 2.76 -22.59 63.96
C ASN A 297 3.72 -23.44 63.10
N GLY A 298 3.35 -24.67 62.75
CA GLY A 298 4.11 -25.59 61.89
C GLY A 298 3.65 -25.56 60.42
N ALA A 299 2.62 -24.78 60.11
CA ALA A 299 1.91 -24.76 58.83
C ALA A 299 2.80 -24.28 57.66
N LYS A 300 3.25 -25.21 56.80
CA LYS A 300 4.19 -24.98 55.67
C LYS A 300 3.96 -25.87 54.43
N TYR A 301 2.99 -26.77 54.46
CA TYR A 301 2.69 -27.71 53.37
C TYR A 301 1.49 -27.24 52.52
N PHE A 302 1.61 -27.40 51.20
CA PHE A 302 0.51 -27.34 50.25
C PHE A 302 0.34 -28.73 49.62
N SER A 303 -0.87 -29.25 49.60
CA SER A 303 -1.15 -30.51 48.90
C SER A 303 -1.16 -30.31 47.38
N PRO A 304 -0.92 -31.37 46.57
CA PRO A 304 -1.00 -31.29 45.11
C PRO A 304 -2.29 -30.67 44.58
N LYS A 305 -3.45 -31.02 45.14
CA LYS A 305 -4.74 -30.43 44.76
C LYS A 305 -4.86 -28.98 45.18
N GLN A 306 -4.33 -28.58 46.34
CA GLN A 306 -4.26 -27.16 46.70
C GLN A 306 -3.39 -26.38 45.68
N VAL A 307 -2.24 -26.91 45.28
CA VAL A 307 -1.40 -26.31 44.23
C VAL A 307 -2.18 -26.13 42.93
N GLN A 308 -2.94 -27.14 42.51
CA GLN A 308 -3.77 -27.07 41.31
C GLN A 308 -4.88 -26.01 41.44
N ARG A 309 -5.51 -25.85 42.62
CA ARG A 309 -6.47 -24.76 42.87
C ARG A 309 -5.83 -23.37 42.76
N MET A 310 -4.64 -23.19 43.33
CA MET A 310 -3.90 -21.92 43.20
C MET A 310 -3.66 -21.57 41.73
N HIS A 311 -3.24 -22.58 40.97
CA HIS A 311 -3.00 -22.49 39.54
C HIS A 311 -4.25 -22.23 38.68
N ARG A 312 -5.42 -22.73 39.11
CA ARG A 312 -6.73 -22.42 38.54
C ARG A 312 -7.12 -20.97 38.84
N ALA A 313 -6.92 -20.51 40.09
CA ALA A 313 -7.21 -19.15 40.51
C ALA A 313 -6.43 -18.11 39.71
N ILE A 314 -5.14 -18.32 39.46
CA ILE A 314 -4.32 -17.38 38.68
C ILE A 314 -4.57 -17.40 37.17
N SER A 315 -5.32 -18.37 36.65
CA SER A 315 -5.71 -18.41 35.22
C SER A 315 -7.13 -17.89 35.01
N LEU A 316 -8.07 -18.30 35.87
CA LEU A 316 -9.50 -18.05 35.69
C LEU A 316 -10.05 -16.99 36.65
N GLY A 317 -9.45 -16.85 37.83
CA GLY A 317 -9.90 -15.92 38.87
C GLY A 317 -9.29 -14.53 38.74
N SER A 318 -9.89 -13.56 39.42
CA SER A 318 -9.47 -12.16 39.46
C SER A 318 -8.02 -11.93 39.91
N ILE A 319 -7.40 -12.88 40.62
CA ILE A 319 -6.01 -12.77 41.09
C ILE A 319 -5.00 -12.80 39.92
N ARG A 320 -5.39 -13.33 38.74
CA ARG A 320 -4.56 -13.36 37.51
C ARG A 320 -3.99 -12.00 37.09
N ASN A 321 -4.65 -10.92 37.52
CA ASN A 321 -4.27 -9.54 37.23
C ASN A 321 -2.99 -9.09 37.96
N TYR A 322 -2.56 -9.84 38.98
CA TYR A 322 -1.36 -9.57 39.77
C TYR A 322 -0.24 -10.58 39.53
N VAL A 323 -0.42 -11.49 38.56
CA VAL A 323 0.51 -12.59 38.30
C VAL A 323 1.15 -12.35 36.94
N LYS A 324 2.45 -12.52 36.83
CA LYS A 324 3.20 -12.50 35.56
C LYS A 324 4.00 -13.78 35.40
N VAL A 325 4.52 -14.04 34.21
CA VAL A 325 5.47 -15.15 34.03
C VAL A 325 6.80 -14.81 34.74
N HIS A 326 7.42 -15.80 35.40
CA HIS A 326 8.74 -15.68 36.03
C HIS A 326 9.83 -16.15 35.06
N ASP A 327 9.71 -17.40 34.61
CA ASP A 327 10.58 -18.04 33.64
C ASP A 327 9.70 -18.69 32.57
N PHE A 328 9.82 -18.23 31.32
CA PHE A 328 9.07 -18.78 30.20
C PHE A 328 9.87 -19.89 29.51
N ASP A 329 9.33 -21.10 29.51
CA ASP A 329 9.81 -22.23 28.73
C ASP A 329 8.86 -22.46 27.55
N ASP A 330 9.33 -22.18 26.33
CA ASP A 330 8.56 -22.30 25.09
C ASP A 330 8.13 -23.75 24.80
N SER A 331 8.80 -24.75 25.40
CA SER A 331 8.44 -26.17 25.28
C SER A 331 7.22 -26.57 26.13
N LYS A 332 6.78 -25.68 27.03
CA LYS A 332 5.62 -25.88 27.90
C LYS A 332 4.38 -25.31 27.22
N GLU A 333 3.59 -26.19 26.61
CA GLU A 333 2.43 -25.81 25.82
C GLU A 333 1.13 -26.38 26.40
N ILE A 334 0.03 -25.61 26.26
CA ILE A 334 -1.32 -26.10 26.48
C ILE A 334 -1.85 -26.64 25.15
N LEU A 335 -2.21 -27.93 25.13
CA LEU A 335 -2.68 -28.61 23.94
C LEU A 335 -4.21 -28.65 23.87
N VAL A 336 -4.76 -28.40 22.68
CA VAL A 336 -6.16 -28.68 22.32
C VAL A 336 -6.16 -29.88 21.38
N SER A 337 -6.38 -31.06 21.95
CA SER A 337 -6.29 -32.36 21.28
C SER A 337 -7.62 -32.94 20.82
N GLN A 338 -8.72 -32.22 21.07
CA GLN A 338 -10.07 -32.52 20.59
C GLN A 338 -10.83 -31.21 20.35
N ASP A 339 -11.98 -31.29 19.68
CA ASP A 339 -12.81 -30.10 19.46
C ASP A 339 -13.30 -29.52 20.79
N GLU A 340 -13.11 -28.21 20.97
CA GLU A 340 -13.45 -27.49 22.18
C GLU A 340 -14.12 -26.14 21.87
N THR A 341 -14.98 -25.68 22.78
CA THR A 341 -15.49 -24.30 22.80
C THR A 341 -15.07 -23.68 24.12
N TRP A 342 -14.49 -22.49 24.12
CA TRP A 342 -14.17 -21.73 25.33
C TRP A 342 -15.04 -20.48 25.38
N ASP A 343 -16.01 -20.49 26.28
CA ASP A 343 -16.98 -19.42 26.54
C ASP A 343 -16.79 -18.80 27.93
N PHE A 344 -15.54 -18.84 28.42
CA PHE A 344 -15.06 -18.27 29.67
C PHE A 344 -13.78 -17.45 29.44
N SER A 345 -13.48 -16.52 30.35
CA SER A 345 -12.25 -15.71 30.26
C SER A 345 -11.07 -16.39 30.95
N ILE A 346 -9.89 -16.38 30.33
CA ILE A 346 -8.69 -17.05 30.84
C ILE A 346 -7.39 -16.29 30.54
N LYS A 347 -6.44 -16.33 31.47
CA LYS A 347 -5.04 -15.95 31.25
C LYS A 347 -4.14 -17.17 31.11
N LEU A 348 -3.35 -17.20 30.04
CA LEU A 348 -2.41 -18.26 29.70
C LEU A 348 -0.97 -17.78 29.91
N TYR A 349 -0.20 -18.59 30.65
CA TYR A 349 1.22 -18.37 30.93
C TYR A 349 2.12 -19.24 30.02
N ASN A 350 1.53 -19.85 29.01
CA ASN A 350 2.11 -20.86 28.13
C ASN A 350 1.66 -20.59 26.69
N ASN A 351 2.36 -21.18 25.72
CA ASN A 351 1.82 -21.27 24.38
C ASN A 351 0.53 -22.10 24.36
N LEU A 352 -0.37 -21.74 23.45
CA LEU A 352 -1.57 -22.53 23.14
C LEU A 352 -1.40 -23.17 21.77
N ARG A 353 -1.42 -24.51 21.71
CA ARG A 353 -1.33 -25.26 20.45
C ARG A 353 -2.62 -26.02 20.19
N ILE A 354 -3.19 -25.80 19.01
CA ILE A 354 -4.34 -26.54 18.51
C ILE A 354 -3.82 -27.64 17.59
N ASN A 355 -3.98 -28.89 18.02
CA ASN A 355 -3.42 -30.04 17.32
C ASN A 355 -4.12 -30.29 15.98
N SER A 356 -3.39 -30.89 15.03
CA SER A 356 -3.95 -31.31 13.74
C SER A 356 -5.28 -32.04 13.87
N GLY A 357 -6.29 -31.59 13.11
CA GLY A 357 -7.62 -32.22 13.03
C GLY A 357 -8.60 -31.79 14.12
N THR A 358 -8.26 -30.77 14.93
CA THR A 358 -9.11 -30.27 16.02
C THR A 358 -9.54 -28.82 15.77
N THR A 359 -10.70 -28.45 16.32
CA THR A 359 -11.26 -27.10 16.26
C THR A 359 -11.39 -26.50 17.66
N LEU A 360 -10.79 -25.34 17.88
CA LEU A 360 -11.06 -24.50 19.04
C LEU A 360 -12.00 -23.36 18.65
N THR A 361 -13.12 -23.19 19.35
CA THR A 361 -14.00 -22.02 19.23
C THR A 361 -13.89 -21.14 20.47
N VAL A 362 -13.56 -19.87 20.33
CA VAL A 362 -13.38 -18.91 21.42
C VAL A 362 -14.47 -17.85 21.39
N ARG A 363 -15.22 -17.70 22.49
CA ARG A 363 -16.31 -16.73 22.66
C ARG A 363 -16.05 -15.66 23.71
N CYS A 364 -14.97 -15.81 24.48
CA CYS A 364 -14.59 -14.90 25.55
C CYS A 364 -13.13 -14.46 25.44
N GLU A 365 -12.67 -13.74 26.46
CA GLU A 365 -11.32 -13.18 26.51
C GLU A 365 -10.25 -14.24 26.81
N ILE A 366 -9.24 -14.35 25.96
CA ILE A 366 -8.00 -15.08 26.24
C ILE A 366 -6.87 -14.06 26.33
N GLN A 367 -6.21 -13.99 27.48
CA GLN A 367 -5.04 -13.16 27.71
C GLN A 367 -3.76 -14.00 27.61
N PHE A 368 -2.77 -13.51 26.87
CA PHE A 368 -1.44 -14.11 26.79
C PHE A 368 -0.39 -13.24 27.50
N VAL A 369 0.55 -13.89 28.18
CA VAL A 369 1.80 -13.25 28.62
C VAL A 369 2.67 -12.87 27.40
N PRO A 370 3.59 -11.90 27.51
CA PRO A 370 4.30 -11.32 26.37
C PRO A 370 5.04 -12.31 25.48
N GLU A 371 5.60 -13.36 26.08
CA GLU A 371 6.39 -14.39 25.42
C GLU A 371 5.54 -15.45 24.71
N ALA A 372 4.26 -15.57 25.07
CA ALA A 372 3.40 -16.65 24.61
C ALA A 372 2.75 -16.37 23.24
N LYS A 373 2.55 -17.43 22.47
CA LYS A 373 1.88 -17.44 21.16
C LYS A 373 0.75 -18.47 21.09
N LEU A 374 -0.12 -18.30 20.09
CA LEU A 374 -1.12 -19.27 19.70
C LEU A 374 -0.71 -19.93 18.39
N ILE A 375 -0.67 -21.26 18.37
CA ILE A 375 -0.24 -22.07 17.23
C ILE A 375 -1.42 -22.89 16.72
N ILE A 376 -1.71 -22.74 15.43
CA ILE A 376 -2.70 -23.56 14.72
C ILE A 376 -1.94 -24.52 13.82
N GLU A 377 -1.96 -25.81 14.16
CA GLU A 377 -1.30 -26.82 13.33
C GLU A 377 -2.01 -27.04 11.99
N LYS A 378 -1.30 -27.71 11.08
CA LYS A 378 -1.84 -28.17 9.79
C LYS A 378 -3.10 -29.00 10.03
N GLY A 379 -4.20 -28.71 9.36
CA GLY A 379 -5.47 -29.42 9.55
C GLY A 379 -6.26 -29.02 10.80
N ALA A 380 -5.74 -28.11 11.63
CA ALA A 380 -6.43 -27.58 12.79
C ALA A 380 -7.16 -26.27 12.47
N LYS A 381 -8.11 -25.89 13.34
CA LYS A 381 -8.93 -24.70 13.15
C LYS A 381 -9.12 -23.91 14.46
N LEU A 382 -8.95 -22.58 14.40
CA LEU A 382 -9.37 -21.65 15.44
C LEU A 382 -10.53 -20.79 14.90
N ILE A 383 -11.62 -20.73 15.65
CA ILE A 383 -12.75 -19.83 15.40
C ILE A 383 -12.83 -18.84 16.56
N ILE A 384 -12.72 -17.54 16.30
CA ILE A 384 -12.97 -16.49 17.29
C ILE A 384 -14.37 -15.94 17.00
N ASP A 385 -15.35 -16.41 17.76
CA ASP A 385 -16.79 -16.14 17.59
C ASP A 385 -17.24 -15.10 18.62
N GLY A 386 -17.06 -13.82 18.30
CA GLY A 386 -17.32 -12.70 19.22
C GLY A 386 -16.37 -12.59 20.43
N GLY A 387 -15.46 -13.54 20.61
CA GLY A 387 -14.42 -13.53 21.65
C GLY A 387 -13.28 -12.54 21.38
N THR A 388 -12.35 -12.42 22.32
CA THR A 388 -11.18 -11.52 22.21
C THR A 388 -9.91 -12.28 22.59
N ILE A 389 -8.87 -12.21 21.76
CA ILE A 389 -7.53 -12.68 22.09
C ILE A 389 -6.63 -11.47 22.23
N THR A 390 -6.01 -11.29 23.39
CA THR A 390 -5.30 -10.07 23.77
C THR A 390 -4.08 -10.35 24.64
N ASN A 391 -3.27 -9.32 24.89
CA ASN A 391 -2.20 -9.37 25.88
C ASN A 391 -2.78 -9.38 27.31
N GLU A 392 -1.95 -9.64 28.30
CA GLU A 392 -2.36 -9.43 29.68
C GLU A 392 -2.65 -7.95 29.97
N LYS A 393 -3.81 -7.68 30.59
CA LYS A 393 -4.36 -6.32 30.78
C LYS A 393 -3.44 -5.31 31.49
N TYR A 394 -2.48 -5.80 32.26
CA TYR A 394 -1.70 -4.95 33.17
C TYR A 394 -0.22 -4.87 32.80
N LEU A 395 0.29 -5.64 31.84
CA LEU A 395 1.60 -5.34 31.25
C LEU A 395 1.33 -4.64 29.92
N ASN A 396 1.81 -3.39 29.80
CA ASN A 396 1.64 -2.60 28.57
C ASN A 396 2.63 -3.08 27.50
N THR A 397 2.52 -4.35 27.13
CA THR A 397 3.46 -5.10 26.32
C THR A 397 2.70 -6.05 25.40
N TYR A 398 3.18 -6.19 24.17
CA TYR A 398 2.61 -7.10 23.19
C TYR A 398 2.77 -8.57 23.58
N TRP A 399 1.78 -9.41 23.26
CA TRP A 399 1.97 -10.86 23.15
C TRP A 399 2.39 -11.24 21.72
N GLN A 400 2.86 -12.47 21.48
CA GLN A 400 3.49 -12.80 20.20
C GLN A 400 2.50 -12.87 19.02
N GLY A 401 1.26 -13.29 19.25
CA GLY A 401 0.24 -13.41 18.22
C GLY A 401 -0.09 -14.84 17.77
N VAL A 402 -0.83 -14.95 16.66
CA VAL A 402 -1.27 -16.24 16.09
C VAL A 402 -0.39 -16.66 14.92
N GLN A 403 0.15 -17.88 14.98
CA GLN A 403 0.86 -18.52 13.86
C GLN A 403 -0.01 -19.64 13.28
N VAL A 404 -0.34 -19.52 12.00
CA VAL A 404 -1.18 -20.48 11.27
C VAL A 404 -0.27 -21.33 10.38
N TYR A 405 0.01 -22.56 10.78
CA TYR A 405 1.03 -23.36 10.10
C TYR A 405 0.51 -23.89 8.77
N GLY A 406 1.34 -23.79 7.73
CA GLY A 406 1.07 -24.35 6.41
C GLY A 406 2.08 -25.43 6.02
N THR A 407 2.03 -25.85 4.76
CA THR A 407 2.96 -26.76 4.10
C THR A 407 3.16 -26.16 2.71
N SER A 408 4.32 -25.58 2.46
CA SER A 408 4.50 -24.60 1.37
C SER A 408 4.22 -25.16 -0.03
N ASN A 409 4.29 -26.48 -0.21
CA ASN A 409 4.06 -27.16 -1.49
C ASN A 409 2.72 -27.95 -1.56
N GLN A 410 1.79 -27.69 -0.65
CA GLN A 410 0.47 -28.33 -0.62
C GLN A 410 -0.64 -27.31 -0.81
N HIS A 411 -1.79 -27.75 -1.32
CA HIS A 411 -2.97 -26.90 -1.55
C HIS A 411 -3.76 -26.57 -0.27
N GLN A 412 -4.63 -25.55 -0.33
CA GLN A 412 -5.49 -25.13 0.79
C GLN A 412 -6.89 -25.78 0.83
N PHE A 413 -7.13 -26.85 0.06
CA PHE A 413 -8.43 -27.56 0.08
C PHE A 413 -8.55 -28.61 1.20
N PRO A 414 -9.79 -28.94 1.62
CA PRO A 414 -11.05 -28.25 1.32
C PRO A 414 -11.14 -26.82 1.89
N ILE A 415 -11.80 -25.91 1.17
CA ILE A 415 -11.82 -24.45 1.43
C ILE A 415 -12.18 -24.05 2.88
N ASN A 416 -13.01 -24.82 3.57
CA ASN A 416 -13.49 -24.51 4.93
C ASN A 416 -12.79 -25.31 6.03
N ASN A 417 -12.01 -26.33 5.66
CA ASN A 417 -11.31 -27.23 6.57
C ASN A 417 -10.04 -27.75 5.85
N PRO A 418 -9.05 -26.88 5.57
CA PRO A 418 -7.85 -27.25 4.81
C PRO A 418 -7.13 -28.43 5.48
N THR A 419 -6.75 -29.45 4.73
CA THR A 419 -6.09 -30.64 5.33
C THR A 419 -4.60 -30.46 5.57
N HIS A 420 -3.96 -29.59 4.78
CA HIS A 420 -2.52 -29.38 4.84
C HIS A 420 -2.13 -28.06 5.51
N GLN A 421 -3.10 -27.18 5.77
CA GLN A 421 -2.91 -25.85 6.36
C GLN A 421 -3.75 -25.76 7.62
N GLY A 422 -3.32 -24.99 8.61
CA GLY A 422 -4.18 -24.53 9.68
C GLY A 422 -5.14 -23.46 9.16
N MET A 423 -6.20 -23.20 9.91
CA MET A 423 -7.16 -22.15 9.61
C MET A 423 -7.47 -21.29 10.84
N LEU A 424 -7.32 -19.98 10.70
CA LEU A 424 -7.85 -18.97 11.61
C LEU A 424 -9.12 -18.37 10.99
N GLU A 425 -10.20 -18.29 11.76
CA GLU A 425 -11.47 -17.70 11.35
C GLU A 425 -11.98 -16.73 12.44
N LEU A 426 -12.13 -15.44 12.10
CA LEU A 426 -12.76 -14.42 12.96
C LEU A 426 -14.19 -14.18 12.49
N ILE A 427 -15.18 -14.32 13.38
CA ILE A 427 -16.59 -14.07 13.07
C ILE A 427 -17.29 -13.31 14.20
N ASN A 428 -18.43 -12.68 13.87
CA ASN A 428 -19.34 -12.09 14.84
C ASN A 428 -18.70 -11.06 15.81
N GLY A 429 -17.72 -10.28 15.34
CA GLY A 429 -16.97 -9.32 16.14
C GLY A 429 -15.74 -9.91 16.84
N GLY A 430 -15.33 -11.13 16.47
CA GLY A 430 -14.11 -11.75 16.99
C GLY A 430 -12.90 -10.82 16.84
N THR A 431 -12.17 -10.63 17.93
CA THR A 431 -11.12 -9.61 18.03
C THR A 431 -9.77 -10.25 18.35
N ILE A 432 -8.73 -9.82 17.64
CA ILE A 432 -7.33 -10.03 18.03
C ILE A 432 -6.71 -8.66 18.27
N GLU A 433 -6.17 -8.43 19.46
CA GLU A 433 -5.61 -7.13 19.82
C GLU A 433 -4.32 -7.21 20.64
N ASN A 434 -3.59 -6.10 20.67
CA ASN A 434 -2.33 -5.93 21.41
C ASN A 434 -1.30 -7.05 21.14
N ALA A 435 -1.26 -7.58 19.91
CA ALA A 435 -0.28 -8.55 19.46
C ALA A 435 0.89 -7.89 18.72
N HIS A 436 2.07 -8.51 18.78
CA HIS A 436 3.21 -8.14 17.96
C HIS A 436 2.90 -8.42 16.47
N LYS A 437 2.38 -9.60 16.14
CA LYS A 437 1.78 -9.92 14.84
C LYS A 437 0.45 -10.62 15.08
N ALA A 438 -0.68 -9.96 14.85
CA ALA A 438 -1.98 -10.53 15.23
C ALA A 438 -2.23 -11.90 14.57
N ALA A 439 -1.91 -12.04 13.29
CA ALA A 439 -1.88 -13.33 12.60
C ALA A 439 -0.79 -13.40 11.52
N THR A 440 -0.16 -14.57 11.37
CA THR A 440 0.76 -14.87 10.27
C THR A 440 0.49 -16.26 9.68
N ASN A 441 0.69 -16.42 8.37
CA ASN A 441 0.34 -17.65 7.62
C ASN A 441 1.43 -18.74 7.65
N TRP A 442 2.37 -18.70 8.59
CA TRP A 442 3.48 -19.65 8.65
C TRP A 442 3.98 -19.92 10.08
N ASN A 443 4.77 -20.99 10.20
CA ASN A 443 5.65 -21.21 11.34
C ASN A 443 6.93 -20.39 11.16
N GLU A 444 7.09 -19.33 11.95
CA GLU A 444 8.22 -18.42 11.83
C GLU A 444 9.56 -19.17 11.97
N GLY A 445 10.44 -18.96 10.99
CA GLY A 445 11.73 -19.65 10.90
C GLY A 445 11.69 -20.98 10.15
N SER A 446 10.51 -21.45 9.73
CA SER A 446 10.33 -22.70 8.99
C SER A 446 9.79 -22.44 7.57
N TRP A 447 10.69 -22.35 6.59
CA TRP A 447 10.36 -22.07 5.18
C TRP A 447 9.56 -23.17 4.49
N SER A 448 9.47 -24.36 5.08
CA SER A 448 8.63 -25.47 4.59
C SER A 448 7.21 -25.44 5.15
N GLU A 449 6.91 -24.53 6.09
CA GLU A 449 5.65 -24.48 6.84
C GLU A 449 4.87 -23.18 6.65
N ILE A 450 4.72 -22.75 5.39
CA ILE A 450 3.97 -21.56 4.97
C ILE A 450 2.67 -21.98 4.27
N GLY A 451 1.63 -21.14 4.32
CA GLY A 451 0.37 -21.32 3.58
C GLY A 451 -0.89 -21.43 4.43
N GLY A 452 -0.79 -21.15 5.74
CA GLY A 452 -1.92 -21.05 6.65
C GLY A 452 -3.05 -20.18 6.09
N VAL A 453 -4.29 -20.54 6.39
CA VAL A 453 -5.48 -19.81 5.91
C VAL A 453 -5.96 -18.86 6.99
N ILE A 454 -6.08 -17.57 6.66
CA ILE A 454 -6.61 -16.54 7.57
C ILE A 454 -7.90 -15.97 6.97
N LYS A 455 -9.02 -16.18 7.65
CA LYS A 455 -10.33 -15.68 7.25
C LYS A 455 -10.91 -14.76 8.32
N SER A 456 -11.53 -13.69 7.89
CA SER A 456 -12.26 -12.78 8.77
C SER A 456 -13.56 -12.37 8.10
N THR A 457 -14.67 -12.50 8.83
CA THR A 457 -15.99 -12.02 8.42
C THR A 457 -16.61 -11.31 9.61
N ASN A 458 -16.66 -9.97 9.56
CA ASN A 458 -17.02 -9.16 10.74
C ASN A 458 -16.02 -9.37 11.90
N GLY A 459 -14.72 -9.35 11.62
CA GLY A 459 -13.65 -9.48 12.61
C GLY A 459 -12.90 -8.16 12.85
N VAL A 460 -12.13 -8.09 13.94
CA VAL A 460 -11.40 -6.89 14.34
C VAL A 460 -9.94 -7.20 14.70
N PHE A 461 -9.03 -6.43 14.10
CA PHE A 461 -7.62 -6.37 14.43
C PHE A 461 -7.33 -4.99 15.05
N ARG A 462 -7.21 -4.92 16.39
CA ARG A 462 -7.08 -3.66 17.13
C ARG A 462 -5.71 -3.52 17.79
N ASN A 463 -5.08 -2.34 17.68
CA ASN A 463 -3.86 -1.99 18.43
C ASN A 463 -2.71 -3.00 18.30
N ASN A 464 -2.68 -3.77 17.22
CA ASN A 464 -1.59 -4.69 16.93
C ASN A 464 -0.44 -3.94 16.25
N ARG A 465 0.81 -4.32 16.50
CA ARG A 465 1.95 -3.74 15.78
C ARG A 465 1.85 -4.06 14.28
N ARG A 466 1.49 -5.30 13.94
CA ARG A 466 1.04 -5.73 12.60
C ARG A 466 -0.25 -6.52 12.73
N GLY A 467 -1.25 -6.20 11.92
CA GLY A 467 -2.53 -6.92 11.88
C GLY A 467 -2.35 -8.31 11.28
N VAL A 468 -1.97 -8.39 10.00
CA VAL A 468 -1.78 -9.67 9.31
C VAL A 468 -0.52 -9.68 8.45
N GLU A 469 0.21 -10.78 8.50
CA GLU A 469 1.38 -11.05 7.67
C GLU A 469 1.14 -12.27 6.77
N PHE A 470 1.35 -12.08 5.46
CA PHE A 470 1.39 -13.18 4.50
C PHE A 470 2.79 -13.30 3.90
N MET A 471 3.40 -14.45 4.13
CA MET A 471 4.64 -14.90 3.49
C MET A 471 4.35 -15.68 2.20
N GLU A 472 5.36 -15.75 1.31
CA GLU A 472 5.30 -16.37 -0.02
C GLU A 472 4.63 -17.74 0.01
N TYR A 473 3.50 -17.85 -0.70
CA TYR A 473 2.77 -19.11 -0.86
C TYR A 473 1.84 -19.07 -2.07
N GLN A 474 1.85 -20.15 -2.84
CA GLN A 474 1.02 -20.32 -4.03
C GLN A 474 0.03 -21.48 -3.86
N ASN A 475 -1.27 -21.17 -3.85
CA ASN A 475 -2.33 -22.17 -3.82
C ASN A 475 -2.53 -22.80 -5.22
N PHE A 476 -3.09 -24.01 -5.27
CA PHE A 476 -3.34 -24.74 -6.51
C PHE A 476 -4.50 -25.74 -6.39
N THR A 477 -5.04 -26.17 -7.54
CA THR A 477 -6.12 -27.18 -7.58
C THR A 477 -5.61 -28.56 -7.16
N PRO A 478 -6.30 -29.28 -6.25
CA PRO A 478 -5.87 -30.61 -5.79
C PRO A 478 -5.64 -31.59 -6.95
N ASN A 479 -4.51 -32.30 -6.91
CA ASN A 479 -4.01 -33.20 -7.96
C ASN A 479 -3.53 -32.51 -9.25
N TYR A 480 -3.59 -31.18 -9.34
CA TYR A 480 -3.14 -30.39 -10.49
C TYR A 480 -2.23 -29.23 -10.02
N PRO A 481 -1.01 -29.51 -9.52
CA PRO A 481 -0.13 -28.48 -8.94
C PRO A 481 0.34 -27.39 -9.91
N GLY A 482 0.16 -27.58 -11.22
CA GLY A 482 0.41 -26.54 -12.23
C GLY A 482 -0.81 -25.66 -12.57
N SER A 483 -1.94 -25.87 -11.88
CA SER A 483 -3.15 -25.04 -11.96
C SER A 483 -3.24 -24.20 -10.69
N TYR A 484 -2.63 -23.03 -10.76
CA TYR A 484 -2.56 -22.07 -9.66
C TYR A 484 -3.92 -21.43 -9.42
N ARG A 485 -4.19 -21.08 -8.17
CA ARG A 485 -5.44 -20.45 -7.76
C ARG A 485 -5.21 -19.34 -6.75
N ASP A 486 -6.24 -18.53 -6.58
CA ASP A 486 -6.36 -17.60 -5.47
C ASP A 486 -6.19 -18.32 -4.11
N ASN A 487 -5.55 -17.62 -3.19
CA ASN A 487 -5.46 -18.01 -1.80
C ASN A 487 -6.88 -18.06 -1.21
N THR A 488 -7.08 -18.99 -0.29
CA THR A 488 -8.36 -19.20 0.38
C THR A 488 -8.59 -18.18 1.50
N SER A 489 -7.56 -17.42 1.88
CA SER A 489 -7.63 -16.35 2.87
C SER A 489 -8.41 -15.15 2.33
N SER A 490 -9.29 -14.58 3.15
CA SER A 490 -10.20 -13.50 2.73
C SER A 490 -10.69 -12.69 3.93
N PHE A 491 -10.93 -11.41 3.71
CA PHE A 491 -11.40 -10.47 4.71
C PHE A 491 -12.67 -9.79 4.21
N THR A 492 -13.76 -9.93 4.97
CA THR A 492 -15.05 -9.32 4.68
C THR A 492 -15.55 -8.58 5.92
N ASP A 493 -16.04 -7.35 5.77
CA ASP A 493 -16.53 -6.53 6.90
C ASP A 493 -15.51 -6.45 8.06
N THR A 494 -14.21 -6.36 7.75
CA THR A 494 -13.13 -6.46 8.75
C THR A 494 -12.54 -5.10 9.09
N GLU A 495 -12.26 -4.88 10.37
CA GLU A 495 -11.65 -3.65 10.85
C GLU A 495 -10.19 -3.85 11.26
N PHE A 496 -9.31 -3.02 10.74
CA PHE A 496 -7.91 -2.85 11.16
C PHE A 496 -7.76 -1.46 11.74
N LEU A 497 -7.60 -1.36 13.06
CA LEU A 497 -7.69 -0.07 13.75
C LEU A 497 -6.66 0.09 14.85
N THR A 498 -6.24 1.33 15.04
CA THR A 498 -5.38 1.75 16.13
C THR A 498 -5.97 2.96 16.82
N ASP A 499 -5.95 2.99 18.15
CA ASP A 499 -6.41 4.10 18.98
C ASP A 499 -5.35 4.50 20.02
N ASP A 500 -5.70 5.43 20.92
CA ASP A 500 -4.79 5.95 21.94
C ASP A 500 -4.30 4.90 22.97
N ASN A 501 -4.84 3.68 22.96
CA ASN A 501 -4.34 2.57 23.77
C ASN A 501 -3.24 1.75 23.07
N PHE A 502 -2.76 2.18 21.89
CA PHE A 502 -1.64 1.54 21.21
C PHE A 502 -0.37 1.54 22.07
N ILE A 503 0.36 0.42 22.05
CA ILE A 503 1.59 0.25 22.84
C ILE A 503 2.77 0.87 22.08
N GLU A 504 3.18 2.07 22.49
CA GLU A 504 4.25 2.82 21.84
C GLU A 504 5.66 2.26 22.10
N GLY A 505 6.63 2.64 21.25
CA GLY A 505 8.06 2.42 21.48
C GLY A 505 8.74 1.41 20.55
N TYR A 506 8.07 0.98 19.48
CA TYR A 506 8.59 0.02 18.49
C TYR A 506 8.76 0.67 17.11
N PRO A 507 9.49 0.07 16.15
CA PRO A 507 9.45 0.54 14.77
C PRO A 507 8.05 0.36 14.17
N GLN A 508 7.58 1.36 13.42
CA GLN A 508 6.29 1.35 12.72
C GLN A 508 6.19 0.15 11.77
N GLN A 509 4.99 -0.39 11.60
CA GLN A 509 4.72 -1.47 10.66
C GLN A 509 3.35 -1.27 9.99
N PRO A 510 3.13 -1.81 8.78
CA PRO A 510 1.82 -1.81 8.13
C PRO A 510 0.78 -2.64 8.89
N TYR A 511 -0.51 -2.31 8.74
CA TYR A 511 -1.58 -3.21 9.21
C TYR A 511 -1.51 -4.57 8.51
N VAL A 512 -1.30 -4.58 7.19
CA VAL A 512 -1.23 -5.81 6.38
C VAL A 512 0.00 -5.80 5.49
N THR A 513 0.75 -6.89 5.51
CA THR A 513 1.85 -7.15 4.56
C THR A 513 1.59 -8.37 3.70
N LEU A 514 1.71 -8.23 2.38
CA LEU A 514 1.54 -9.32 1.42
C LEU A 514 2.82 -9.52 0.61
N TRP A 515 3.46 -10.69 0.71
CA TRP A 515 4.60 -11.02 -0.12
C TRP A 515 4.35 -12.26 -0.97
N LYS A 516 4.38 -12.09 -2.30
CA LYS A 516 4.27 -13.19 -3.28
C LYS A 516 3.17 -14.20 -2.97
N VAL A 517 2.01 -13.65 -2.62
CA VAL A 517 0.73 -14.37 -2.47
C VAL A 517 -0.23 -13.91 -3.55
N HIS A 518 -1.08 -14.84 -4.01
CA HIS A 518 -2.04 -14.59 -5.08
C HIS A 518 -3.48 -14.55 -4.55
N GLY A 519 -4.26 -13.53 -4.92
CA GLY A 519 -5.71 -13.53 -4.80
C GLY A 519 -6.27 -13.28 -3.40
N ILE A 520 -5.56 -12.53 -2.55
CA ILE A 520 -6.15 -12.09 -1.25
C ILE A 520 -7.24 -11.05 -1.51
N ILE A 521 -8.41 -11.21 -0.90
CA ILE A 521 -9.56 -10.31 -1.12
C ILE A 521 -9.94 -9.58 0.17
N PHE A 522 -10.12 -8.26 0.07
CA PHE A 522 -10.63 -7.36 1.09
C PHE A 522 -11.94 -6.73 0.62
N GLU A 523 -13.07 -7.22 1.15
CA GLU A 523 -14.42 -6.75 0.82
C GLU A 523 -14.99 -5.94 1.99
N ASN A 524 -15.33 -4.67 1.77
CA ASN A 524 -15.83 -3.78 2.82
C ASN A 524 -14.94 -3.80 4.10
N CYS A 525 -13.64 -3.63 3.92
CA CYS A 525 -12.67 -3.61 5.02
C CYS A 525 -12.22 -2.19 5.35
N HIS A 526 -11.98 -1.90 6.63
CA HIS A 526 -11.70 -0.55 7.12
C HIS A 526 -10.35 -0.50 7.83
N PHE A 527 -9.46 0.37 7.37
CA PHE A 527 -8.12 0.59 7.91
C PHE A 527 -8.03 2.00 8.48
N ALA A 528 -7.83 2.14 9.79
CA ALA A 528 -7.89 3.46 10.43
C ALA A 528 -6.89 3.62 11.58
N ASN A 529 -5.97 4.57 11.43
CA ASN A 529 -5.17 5.05 12.54
C ASN A 529 -5.89 6.23 13.23
N ASN A 530 -6.49 5.98 14.38
CA ASN A 530 -7.24 6.94 15.19
C ASN A 530 -6.45 7.47 16.40
N VAL A 531 -5.12 7.29 16.44
CA VAL A 531 -4.27 7.93 17.46
C VAL A 531 -4.45 9.44 17.38
N THR A 532 -4.75 10.07 18.52
CA THR A 532 -5.02 11.51 18.63
C THR A 532 -3.76 12.33 18.88
N THR A 533 -2.68 11.68 19.33
CA THR A 533 -1.37 12.31 19.42
C THR A 533 -0.78 12.56 18.02
N ASN A 534 0.24 13.41 17.94
CA ASN A 534 0.94 13.66 16.68
C ASN A 534 1.54 12.35 16.14
N LYS A 535 1.01 11.85 15.03
CA LYS A 535 1.40 10.54 14.48
C LYS A 535 2.84 10.50 13.99
N SER A 536 3.47 11.64 13.74
CA SER A 536 4.92 11.73 13.48
C SER A 536 5.78 11.31 14.69
N LEU A 537 5.20 11.23 15.90
CA LEU A 537 5.87 10.79 17.13
C LEU A 537 5.38 9.42 17.62
N SER A 538 4.43 8.81 16.91
CA SER A 538 3.83 7.53 17.26
C SER A 538 4.48 6.41 16.45
N SER A 539 4.62 5.25 17.08
CA SER A 539 5.00 3.98 16.46
C SER A 539 3.81 3.18 15.91
N SER A 540 2.60 3.75 15.97
CA SER A 540 1.40 3.16 15.40
C SER A 540 1.52 2.91 13.89
N PRO A 541 0.79 1.93 13.35
CA PRO A 541 0.74 1.68 11.91
C PRO A 541 0.46 2.95 11.11
N ASN A 542 1.37 3.30 10.23
CA ASN A 542 1.26 4.41 9.28
C ASN A 542 0.86 3.94 7.87
N GLU A 543 0.83 2.63 7.64
CA GLU A 543 0.47 2.01 6.36
C GLU A 543 -0.73 1.06 6.47
N GLY A 544 -1.63 1.09 5.49
CA GLY A 544 -2.78 0.19 5.41
C GLY A 544 -2.40 -1.19 4.88
N ILE A 545 -2.15 -1.28 3.57
CA ILE A 545 -1.69 -2.49 2.89
C ILE A 545 -0.36 -2.20 2.20
N SER A 546 0.66 -3.01 2.50
CA SER A 546 1.98 -2.91 1.90
C SER A 546 2.34 -4.25 1.23
N THR A 547 2.71 -4.23 -0.05
CA THR A 547 2.90 -5.47 -0.80
C THR A 547 4.19 -5.51 -1.60
N LEU A 548 4.78 -6.70 -1.72
CA LEU A 548 5.86 -7.01 -2.65
C LEU A 548 5.49 -8.25 -3.49
N ASP A 549 5.46 -8.10 -4.81
CA ASP A 549 5.16 -9.19 -5.75
C ASP A 549 3.83 -9.92 -5.50
N ALA A 550 2.84 -9.27 -4.88
CA ALA A 550 1.57 -9.90 -4.50
C ALA A 550 0.38 -9.44 -5.36
N SER A 551 -0.58 -10.33 -5.54
CA SER A 551 -1.87 -10.03 -6.19
C SER A 551 -2.99 -10.00 -5.15
N PHE A 552 -3.82 -8.95 -5.20
CA PHE A 552 -4.92 -8.75 -4.25
C PHE A 552 -6.03 -7.86 -4.80
N LYS A 553 -7.19 -7.89 -4.15
CA LYS A 553 -8.38 -7.15 -4.53
C LYS A 553 -8.93 -6.39 -3.32
N VAL A 554 -9.08 -5.07 -3.41
CA VAL A 554 -9.84 -4.23 -2.47
C VAL A 554 -11.10 -3.77 -3.17
N VAL A 555 -12.25 -4.25 -2.70
CA VAL A 555 -13.51 -4.17 -3.42
C VAL A 555 -14.69 -3.89 -2.48
N PRO A 556 -15.82 -3.37 -2.97
CA PRO A 556 -16.99 -3.15 -2.14
C PRO A 556 -17.81 -4.45 -1.96
N ARG A 557 -18.66 -4.48 -0.94
CA ARG A 557 -19.72 -5.48 -0.75
C ARG A 557 -21.09 -4.87 -1.03
N CYS A 558 -22.05 -5.68 -1.50
CA CYS A 558 -23.46 -5.27 -1.52
C CYS A 558 -24.18 -5.81 -0.29
N ASP A 559 -24.75 -4.92 0.54
CA ASP A 559 -25.60 -5.28 1.67
C ASP A 559 -27.05 -5.53 1.22
N SER A 560 -27.21 -6.49 0.31
CA SER A 560 -28.49 -6.93 -0.21
C SER A 560 -28.57 -8.45 -0.15
N PRO A 561 -29.77 -9.03 0.07
CA PRO A 561 -29.98 -10.44 -0.27
C PRO A 561 -29.56 -10.70 -1.72
N PRO A 562 -29.22 -11.97 -2.08
CA PRO A 562 -28.71 -12.33 -3.40
C PRO A 562 -29.50 -11.66 -4.53
N LEU A 563 -28.84 -10.74 -5.22
CA LEU A 563 -29.43 -10.04 -6.35
C LEU A 563 -29.50 -10.99 -7.56
N PRO A 564 -30.52 -10.86 -8.43
CA PRO A 564 -30.54 -11.59 -9.68
C PRO A 564 -29.24 -11.33 -10.47
N TYR A 565 -28.68 -12.37 -11.08
CA TYR A 565 -27.44 -12.28 -11.85
C TYR A 565 -27.46 -11.09 -12.83
N GLY A 566 -26.40 -10.28 -12.79
CA GLY A 566 -26.25 -9.07 -13.61
C GLY A 566 -27.01 -7.82 -13.13
N THR A 567 -27.68 -7.88 -11.97
CA THR A 567 -28.34 -6.71 -11.38
C THR A 567 -27.33 -5.92 -10.53
N PRO A 568 -27.19 -4.60 -10.74
CA PRO A 568 -26.30 -3.79 -9.91
C PRO A 568 -26.84 -3.61 -8.48
N CYS A 569 -25.93 -3.47 -7.54
CA CYS A 569 -26.17 -3.13 -6.15
C CYS A 569 -26.80 -1.74 -6.08
N PRO A 570 -27.94 -1.59 -5.38
CA PRO A 570 -28.50 -0.28 -5.10
C PRO A 570 -27.49 0.59 -4.36
N THR A 571 -27.33 1.86 -4.76
CA THR A 571 -26.31 2.78 -4.20
C THR A 571 -26.35 2.90 -2.68
N GLY A 572 -27.54 2.88 -2.07
CA GLY A 572 -27.70 2.96 -0.61
C GLY A 572 -27.40 1.66 0.15
N LEU A 573 -27.10 0.57 -0.55
CA LEU A 573 -26.70 -0.73 0.02
C LEU A 573 -25.26 -1.09 -0.35
N LEU A 574 -24.53 -0.17 -0.99
CA LEU A 574 -23.14 -0.37 -1.34
C LEU A 574 -22.27 -0.08 -0.12
N MET A 575 -21.53 -1.09 0.33
CA MET A 575 -20.62 -1.00 1.47
C MET A 575 -19.19 -1.01 0.95
N LYS A 576 -18.47 0.09 1.12
CA LYS A 576 -17.14 0.28 0.55
C LYS A 576 -16.07 0.05 1.60
N SER A 577 -14.93 -0.51 1.17
CA SER A 577 -13.71 -0.47 1.99
C SER A 577 -13.26 0.97 2.21
N SER A 578 -12.52 1.24 3.29
CA SER A 578 -12.00 2.57 3.58
C SER A 578 -10.61 2.59 4.22
N PHE A 579 -9.87 3.65 3.96
CA PHE A 579 -8.55 3.93 4.55
C PHE A 579 -8.54 5.34 5.13
N GLU A 580 -8.21 5.49 6.41
CA GLU A 580 -8.28 6.77 7.12
C GLU A 580 -7.06 7.07 8.00
N GLY A 581 -6.52 8.29 7.85
CA GLY A 581 -5.51 8.82 8.75
C GLY A 581 -4.13 8.17 8.64
N LEU A 582 -3.77 7.67 7.45
CA LEU A 582 -2.51 6.97 7.20
C LEU A 582 -1.51 7.84 6.44
N GLU A 583 -0.23 7.50 6.56
CA GLU A 583 0.80 8.05 5.67
C GLU A 583 0.65 7.47 4.27
N TYR A 584 0.58 6.14 4.16
CA TYR A 584 0.28 5.42 2.92
C TYR A 584 -0.92 4.50 3.12
N ALA A 585 -2.02 4.74 2.42
CA ALA A 585 -3.16 3.84 2.51
C ALA A 585 -2.86 2.49 1.84
N ILE A 586 -2.35 2.49 0.60
CA ILE A 586 -1.92 1.27 -0.10
C ILE A 586 -0.60 1.50 -0.83
N GLN A 587 0.38 0.61 -0.61
CA GLN A 587 1.63 0.53 -1.35
C GLN A 587 1.74 -0.79 -2.11
N VAL A 588 1.96 -0.70 -3.42
CA VAL A 588 2.14 -1.83 -4.33
C VAL A 588 3.53 -1.76 -4.94
N ALA A 589 4.39 -2.73 -4.63
CA ALA A 589 5.75 -2.79 -5.13
C ALA A 589 6.01 -4.09 -5.91
N GLY A 590 6.72 -3.99 -7.03
CA GLY A 590 7.23 -5.13 -7.79
C GLY A 590 8.75 -5.29 -7.68
N ALA A 591 9.20 -6.54 -7.80
CA ALA A 591 10.60 -6.98 -7.84
C ALA A 591 10.79 -8.12 -8.86
N GLY A 592 10.05 -8.05 -9.97
CA GLY A 592 9.98 -9.08 -11.02
C GLY A 592 8.74 -9.95 -10.90
N VAL A 593 7.57 -9.34 -11.09
CA VAL A 593 6.25 -9.95 -10.96
C VAL A 593 5.38 -9.59 -12.17
N SER A 594 4.52 -10.51 -12.58
CA SER A 594 3.64 -10.32 -13.73
C SER A 594 2.16 -10.45 -13.39
N GLU A 595 1.78 -10.19 -12.14
CA GLU A 595 0.43 -10.28 -11.60
C GLU A 595 -0.42 -9.02 -11.85
N ALA A 596 -1.65 -8.99 -11.32
CA ALA A 596 -2.55 -7.83 -11.36
C ALA A 596 -3.12 -7.50 -9.97
N VAL A 597 -3.38 -6.22 -9.72
CA VAL A 597 -4.00 -5.71 -8.48
C VAL A 597 -5.28 -4.94 -8.82
N THR A 598 -6.33 -5.12 -8.03
CA THR A 598 -7.58 -4.34 -8.17
C THR A 598 -7.85 -3.52 -6.90
N ILE A 599 -8.02 -2.22 -7.05
CA ILE A 599 -8.45 -1.30 -5.98
C ILE A 599 -9.62 -0.52 -6.54
N SER A 600 -10.81 -0.75 -5.98
CA SER A 600 -12.01 -0.20 -6.59
C SER A 600 -13.11 0.09 -5.60
N GLN A 601 -13.82 1.19 -5.86
CA GLN A 601 -14.93 1.66 -5.04
C GLN A 601 -14.58 1.68 -3.55
N THR A 602 -13.42 2.24 -3.26
CA THR A 602 -12.85 2.39 -1.92
C THR A 602 -12.74 3.87 -1.58
N ASP A 603 -12.98 4.20 -0.31
CA ASP A 603 -12.90 5.57 0.21
C ASP A 603 -11.54 5.80 0.91
N PHE A 604 -10.79 6.81 0.48
CA PHE A 604 -9.51 7.20 1.05
C PHE A 604 -9.65 8.59 1.67
N THR A 605 -9.67 8.69 2.99
CA THR A 605 -9.93 9.97 3.68
C THR A 605 -8.78 10.37 4.59
N ASN A 606 -8.35 11.63 4.48
CA ASN A 606 -7.32 12.20 5.35
C ASN A 606 -6.02 11.37 5.38
N ASN A 607 -5.65 10.75 4.26
CA ASN A 607 -4.33 10.11 4.09
C ASN A 607 -3.38 11.09 3.42
N ILE A 608 -2.06 10.94 3.63
CA ILE A 608 -1.05 11.69 2.88
C ILE A 608 -0.94 11.12 1.46
N TRP A 609 -0.83 9.80 1.34
CA TRP A 609 -0.81 9.07 0.07
C TRP A 609 -1.97 8.06 0.02
N GLY A 610 -2.78 8.13 -1.04
CA GLY A 610 -3.86 7.17 -1.29
C GLY A 610 -3.31 5.83 -1.78
N VAL A 611 -2.95 5.75 -3.06
CA VAL A 611 -2.38 4.55 -3.66
C VAL A 611 -1.04 4.87 -4.31
N ARG A 612 0.01 4.16 -3.91
CA ARG A 612 1.34 4.22 -4.54
C ARG A 612 1.64 2.89 -5.21
N VAL A 613 1.98 2.92 -6.49
CA VAL A 613 2.39 1.76 -7.29
C VAL A 613 3.79 2.02 -7.81
N LYS A 614 4.69 1.08 -7.61
CA LYS A 614 6.10 1.22 -7.96
C LYS A 614 6.64 -0.06 -8.58
N GLU A 615 7.15 0.04 -9.81
CA GLU A 615 7.74 -1.07 -10.54
C GLU A 615 6.80 -2.28 -10.69
N PHE A 616 5.50 -1.99 -10.77
CA PHE A 616 4.43 -2.98 -10.85
C PHE A 616 3.45 -2.58 -11.96
N ASP A 617 3.20 -3.49 -12.89
CA ASP A 617 2.36 -3.23 -14.06
C ASP A 617 0.95 -3.83 -13.93
N ASN A 618 0.05 -3.43 -14.81
CA ASN A 618 -1.31 -4.00 -14.91
C ASN A 618 -2.17 -3.89 -13.63
N VAL A 619 -2.04 -2.75 -12.93
CA VAL A 619 -2.94 -2.37 -11.82
C VAL A 619 -4.25 -1.79 -12.34
N ASN A 620 -5.36 -2.09 -11.67
CA ASN A 620 -6.69 -1.53 -11.96
C ASN A 620 -7.22 -0.73 -10.76
N ILE A 621 -7.14 0.60 -10.85
CA ILE A 621 -7.54 1.56 -9.83
C ILE A 621 -8.73 2.35 -10.36
N ASN A 622 -9.96 2.01 -9.93
CA ASN A 622 -11.16 2.56 -10.53
C ASN A 622 -12.30 2.91 -9.56
N ARG A 623 -13.07 3.96 -9.87
CA ARG A 623 -14.23 4.40 -9.07
C ARG A 623 -13.96 4.62 -7.58
N ASN A 624 -12.73 5.00 -7.22
CA ASN A 624 -12.36 5.31 -5.84
C ASN A 624 -12.58 6.79 -5.52
N ASP A 625 -12.83 7.09 -4.25
CA ASP A 625 -13.00 8.46 -3.76
C ASP A 625 -11.84 8.82 -2.83
N PHE A 626 -11.05 9.83 -3.19
CA PHE A 626 -9.89 10.30 -2.44
C PHE A 626 -10.13 11.71 -1.90
N VAL A 627 -10.01 11.86 -0.59
CA VAL A 627 -9.98 13.13 0.13
C VAL A 627 -8.61 13.28 0.76
N ILE A 628 -7.71 14.00 0.09
CA ILE A 628 -6.34 14.21 0.55
C ILE A 628 -6.36 15.05 1.84
N GLY A 629 -5.61 14.58 2.83
CA GLY A 629 -5.38 15.30 4.07
C GLY A 629 -3.94 15.16 4.55
N ASN A 630 -3.69 15.46 5.82
CA ASN A 630 -2.35 15.41 6.40
C ASN A 630 -2.14 14.20 7.33
N GLY A 631 -3.13 13.31 7.45
CA GLY A 631 -3.06 12.12 8.29
C GLY A 631 -2.98 12.37 9.80
N GLY A 632 -2.88 13.62 10.26
CA GLY A 632 -2.48 13.93 11.63
C GLY A 632 -0.95 13.99 11.84
N TYR A 633 -0.17 14.09 10.77
CA TYR A 633 1.29 14.24 10.80
C TYR A 633 1.70 15.72 10.76
N SER A 634 2.66 16.10 11.61
CA SER A 634 3.02 17.51 11.88
C SER A 634 3.92 18.18 10.85
N ASN A 635 4.52 17.42 9.93
CA ASN A 635 5.35 17.90 8.83
C ASN A 635 5.33 16.79 7.77
N SER A 636 4.42 16.84 6.80
CA SER A 636 4.68 16.07 5.58
C SER A 636 5.66 16.89 4.74
N THR A 637 6.93 16.49 4.72
CA THR A 637 7.88 16.90 3.66
C THR A 637 7.28 16.59 2.28
N TYR A 638 6.38 15.62 2.23
CA TYR A 638 5.69 15.14 1.04
C TYR A 638 4.48 15.98 0.65
N SER A 639 4.37 16.17 -0.66
CA SER A 639 3.15 16.59 -1.32
C SER A 639 2.10 15.49 -1.16
N GLY A 640 0.88 15.81 -0.72
CA GLY A 640 -0.18 14.80 -0.60
C GLY A 640 -0.61 14.30 -1.98
N ASN A 641 -0.75 12.98 -2.16
CA ASN A 641 -1.03 12.37 -3.47
C ASN A 641 -2.25 11.43 -3.42
N GLY A 642 -3.15 11.54 -4.40
CA GLY A 642 -4.24 10.58 -4.57
C GLY A 642 -3.73 9.22 -5.09
N ILE A 643 -3.27 9.20 -6.35
CA ILE A 643 -2.69 8.02 -7.00
C ILE A 643 -1.30 8.39 -7.52
N PHE A 644 -0.29 7.57 -7.23
CA PHE A 644 1.07 7.73 -7.73
C PHE A 644 1.53 6.44 -8.42
N LEU A 645 1.83 6.52 -9.71
CA LEU A 645 2.37 5.43 -10.51
C LEU A 645 3.83 5.74 -10.85
N ASP A 646 4.75 4.88 -10.44
CA ASP A 646 6.20 5.03 -10.64
C ASP A 646 6.75 3.84 -11.43
N ASN A 647 7.24 4.11 -12.64
CA ASN A 647 7.73 3.08 -13.55
C ASN A 647 6.70 1.94 -13.67
N SER A 648 5.49 2.28 -14.09
CA SER A 648 4.35 1.36 -14.17
C SER A 648 3.63 1.55 -15.49
N VAL A 649 3.27 0.44 -16.14
CA VAL A 649 2.56 0.43 -17.43
C VAL A 649 1.34 -0.48 -17.41
N GLU A 650 0.54 -0.42 -18.49
CA GLU A 650 -0.63 -1.30 -18.71
C GLU A 650 -1.72 -1.18 -17.63
N TYR A 651 -1.73 -0.05 -16.91
CA TYR A 651 -2.67 0.24 -15.84
C TYR A 651 -4.03 0.71 -16.38
N ILE A 652 -5.06 0.55 -15.54
CA ILE A 652 -6.40 1.09 -15.73
C ILE A 652 -6.65 2.06 -14.58
N VAL A 653 -6.57 3.38 -14.85
CA VAL A 653 -6.90 4.44 -13.89
C VAL A 653 -8.10 5.21 -14.38
N GLU A 654 -9.28 4.79 -13.90
CA GLU A 654 -10.56 5.24 -14.46
C GLU A 654 -11.62 5.59 -13.41
N GLU A 655 -12.37 6.69 -13.64
CA GLU A 655 -13.53 7.09 -12.82
C GLU A 655 -13.23 7.35 -11.34
N ASN A 656 -11.98 7.67 -10.98
CA ASN A 656 -11.64 8.07 -9.62
C ASN A 656 -11.98 9.55 -9.38
N SER A 657 -12.32 9.88 -8.14
CA SER A 657 -12.53 11.25 -7.67
C SER A 657 -11.42 11.63 -6.70
N VAL A 658 -10.71 12.72 -6.93
CA VAL A 658 -9.69 13.24 -6.01
C VAL A 658 -10.00 14.69 -5.64
N LEU A 659 -10.10 14.91 -4.33
CA LEU A 659 -10.40 16.19 -3.71
C LEU A 659 -9.33 16.50 -2.67
N ASN A 660 -8.80 17.73 -2.70
CA ASN A 660 -8.02 18.25 -1.59
C ASN A 660 -8.87 19.20 -0.72
N THR A 661 -8.73 19.06 0.59
CA THR A 661 -9.45 19.89 1.59
C THR A 661 -8.51 20.74 2.46
N LEU A 662 -7.20 20.65 2.22
CA LEU A 662 -6.18 21.40 2.96
C LEU A 662 -6.14 22.87 2.49
N SER A 663 -5.95 23.78 3.45
CA SER A 663 -5.88 25.23 3.19
C SER A 663 -4.56 25.69 2.54
N SER A 664 -3.54 24.83 2.51
CA SER A 664 -2.23 25.06 1.93
C SER A 664 -1.52 23.72 1.70
N GLY A 665 -0.69 23.62 0.66
CA GLY A 665 0.13 22.44 0.38
C GLY A 665 0.21 22.15 -1.12
N LYS A 666 1.34 21.61 -1.59
CA LYS A 666 1.45 21.04 -2.94
C LYS A 666 0.77 19.67 -2.90
N THR A 667 -0.41 19.52 -3.49
CA THR A 667 -1.12 18.23 -3.56
C THR A 667 -1.34 17.82 -5.00
N SER A 668 -1.09 16.55 -5.32
CA SER A 668 -1.32 16.00 -6.66
C SER A 668 -2.49 15.02 -6.67
N GLY A 669 -3.34 15.07 -7.69
CA GLY A 669 -4.42 14.12 -7.86
C GLY A 669 -3.92 12.76 -8.30
N ILE A 670 -3.46 12.70 -9.56
CA ILE A 670 -2.91 11.49 -10.18
C ILE A 670 -1.55 11.82 -10.79
N VAL A 671 -0.51 11.10 -10.36
CA VAL A 671 0.86 11.25 -10.84
C VAL A 671 1.29 10.03 -11.63
N VAL A 672 1.87 10.27 -12.81
CA VAL A 672 2.56 9.25 -13.61
C VAL A 672 4.02 9.66 -13.75
N ASP A 673 4.90 8.97 -13.04
CA ASP A 673 6.35 9.12 -13.15
C ASP A 673 6.89 7.94 -13.94
N TYR A 674 7.51 8.24 -15.08
CA TYR A 674 8.18 7.24 -15.92
C TYR A 674 7.30 6.07 -16.43
N GLY A 675 6.16 6.36 -17.05
CA GLY A 675 5.28 5.37 -17.69
C GLY A 675 5.79 4.76 -19.01
N GLY A 676 7.02 5.07 -19.42
CA GLY A 676 7.66 4.50 -20.61
C GLY A 676 6.98 4.86 -21.94
N PRO A 677 7.32 4.14 -23.04
CA PRO A 677 6.84 4.45 -24.39
C PRO A 677 5.47 3.84 -24.74
N LEU A 678 4.91 2.98 -23.88
CA LEU A 678 3.62 2.34 -24.14
C LEU A 678 2.46 3.33 -24.06
N ASP A 679 1.43 3.11 -24.90
CA ASP A 679 0.19 3.85 -24.85
C ASP A 679 -0.55 3.55 -23.52
N ASN A 680 -0.57 4.55 -22.64
CA ASN A 680 -1.23 4.52 -21.33
C ASN A 680 -2.26 5.66 -21.23
N LYS A 681 -3.26 5.51 -20.36
CA LYS A 681 -4.34 6.49 -20.23
C LYS A 681 -4.74 6.73 -18.78
N VAL A 682 -4.88 8.00 -18.43
CA VAL A 682 -5.61 8.44 -17.23
C VAL A 682 -6.95 8.96 -17.71
N TYR A 683 -8.02 8.24 -17.36
CA TYR A 683 -9.29 8.34 -18.07
C TYR A 683 -10.47 8.65 -17.14
N LYS A 684 -11.24 9.69 -17.46
CA LYS A 684 -12.56 9.94 -16.83
C LYS A 684 -12.53 10.14 -15.30
N ASN A 685 -11.46 10.72 -14.77
CA ASN A 685 -11.34 11.04 -13.35
C ASN A 685 -11.87 12.45 -13.06
N THR A 686 -12.35 12.69 -11.83
CA THR A 686 -12.74 14.02 -11.35
C THR A 686 -11.67 14.53 -10.39
N LEU A 687 -11.06 15.68 -10.68
CA LEU A 687 -9.87 16.17 -9.98
C LEU A 687 -10.10 17.62 -9.55
N SER A 688 -10.16 17.86 -8.23
CA SER A 688 -10.64 19.15 -7.70
C SER A 688 -9.88 19.70 -6.50
N ASN A 689 -9.69 21.03 -6.50
CA ASN A 689 -9.01 21.81 -5.46
C ASN A 689 -7.54 21.40 -5.20
N LEU A 690 -6.86 20.86 -6.22
CA LEU A 690 -5.49 20.37 -6.13
C LEU A 690 -4.48 21.42 -6.60
N PHE A 691 -3.23 21.30 -6.13
CA PHE A 691 -2.11 22.02 -6.73
C PHE A 691 -1.84 21.51 -8.16
N GLU A 692 -1.80 20.20 -8.33
CA GLU A 692 -1.68 19.53 -9.64
C GLU A 692 -2.83 18.52 -9.77
N GLY A 693 -3.74 18.70 -10.74
CA GLY A 693 -4.81 17.74 -11.01
C GLY A 693 -4.22 16.41 -11.47
N THR A 694 -3.58 16.43 -12.63
CA THR A 694 -2.64 15.38 -13.07
C THR A 694 -1.23 15.92 -13.19
N LYS A 695 -0.27 15.06 -12.92
CA LYS A 695 1.16 15.34 -13.06
C LYS A 695 1.83 14.22 -13.87
N SER A 696 2.64 14.58 -14.85
CA SER A 696 3.59 13.65 -15.46
C SER A 696 5.03 14.13 -15.31
N ASN A 697 5.93 13.20 -15.01
CA ASN A 697 7.36 13.42 -14.92
C ASN A 697 8.10 12.37 -15.75
N ARG A 698 9.30 12.73 -16.24
CA ARG A 698 10.19 11.84 -17.02
C ARG A 698 9.54 11.37 -18.33
N VAL A 699 10.03 10.25 -18.87
CA VAL A 699 9.62 9.70 -20.16
C VAL A 699 8.28 8.96 -20.01
N ASN A 700 7.23 9.49 -20.61
CA ASN A 700 5.90 8.86 -20.72
C ASN A 700 5.45 8.80 -22.19
N ARG A 701 6.40 8.67 -23.11
CA ARG A 701 6.18 8.69 -24.56
C ARG A 701 7.26 7.93 -25.31
N SER A 702 6.95 7.53 -26.53
CA SER A 702 7.95 7.05 -27.48
C SER A 702 8.86 8.18 -27.97
N VAL A 703 10.04 7.82 -28.49
CA VAL A 703 11.03 8.75 -29.05
C VAL A 703 10.44 9.56 -30.20
N ASP A 704 9.68 8.92 -31.08
CA ASP A 704 8.98 9.53 -32.23
C ASP A 704 7.73 10.35 -31.84
N LEU A 705 7.45 10.50 -30.53
CA LEU A 705 6.29 11.22 -29.97
C LEU A 705 4.91 10.61 -30.28
N LYS A 706 4.84 9.52 -31.05
CA LYS A 706 3.57 8.98 -31.59
C LYS A 706 2.78 8.14 -30.59
N TYR A 707 3.43 7.58 -29.58
CA TYR A 707 2.83 6.72 -28.56
C TYR A 707 3.17 7.23 -27.15
N GLY A 708 2.37 6.86 -26.16
CA GLY A 708 2.60 7.23 -24.77
C GLY A 708 1.33 7.59 -23.99
N LEU A 709 1.54 8.31 -22.89
CA LEU A 709 0.49 8.75 -21.98
C LEU A 709 -0.46 9.77 -22.61
N GLN A 710 -1.77 9.53 -22.43
CA GLN A 710 -2.83 10.50 -22.72
C GLN A 710 -3.70 10.77 -21.48
N PHE A 711 -4.08 12.04 -21.31
CA PHE A 711 -5.11 12.46 -20.35
C PHE A 711 -6.42 12.66 -21.10
N LEU A 712 -7.41 11.79 -20.86
CA LEU A 712 -8.64 11.76 -21.64
C LEU A 712 -9.88 11.81 -20.72
N CYS A 713 -10.89 12.59 -21.11
CA CYS A 713 -12.19 12.66 -20.43
C CYS A 713 -12.17 13.05 -18.95
N ASN A 714 -11.08 13.60 -18.42
CA ASN A 714 -11.01 14.00 -17.02
C ASN A 714 -11.68 15.36 -16.79
N ASP A 715 -12.32 15.51 -15.63
CA ASP A 715 -12.96 16.75 -15.19
C ASP A 715 -12.06 17.47 -14.19
N TYR A 716 -11.54 18.64 -14.56
CA TYR A 716 -10.63 19.44 -13.74
C TYR A 716 -11.32 20.70 -13.20
N LEU A 717 -11.45 20.78 -11.88
CA LEU A 717 -12.17 21.85 -11.19
C LEU A 717 -11.33 22.56 -10.12
N ASN A 718 -11.10 23.86 -10.28
CA ASN A 718 -10.46 24.71 -9.27
C ASN A 718 -9.05 24.24 -8.86
N ASN A 719 -8.25 23.74 -9.80
CA ASN A 719 -6.87 23.34 -9.55
C ASN A 719 -5.89 24.50 -9.82
N GLU A 720 -4.71 24.51 -9.21
CA GLU A 720 -3.67 25.46 -9.59
C GLU A 720 -3.15 25.13 -10.99
N ASN A 721 -2.78 23.88 -11.24
CA ASN A 721 -2.55 23.33 -12.57
C ASN A 721 -3.47 22.13 -12.79
N ALA A 722 -4.32 22.15 -13.81
CA ALA A 722 -5.16 20.99 -14.13
C ALA A 722 -4.30 19.83 -14.67
N ILE A 723 -3.50 20.09 -15.72
CA ILE A 723 -2.51 19.14 -16.25
C ILE A 723 -1.12 19.77 -16.14
N ALA A 724 -0.21 19.12 -15.44
CA ALA A 724 1.20 19.50 -15.33
C ALA A 724 2.10 18.45 -16.00
N ILE A 725 2.87 18.85 -17.01
CA ILE A 725 3.85 18.02 -17.70
C ILE A 725 5.23 18.61 -17.41
N ASN A 726 5.96 17.98 -16.51
CA ASN A 726 7.25 18.49 -16.06
C ASN A 726 8.41 17.84 -16.82
N SER A 727 9.47 18.62 -16.98
CA SER A 727 10.69 18.18 -17.63
C SER A 727 11.93 18.59 -16.85
N SER A 728 12.94 17.74 -16.92
CA SER A 728 14.34 18.07 -16.62
C SER A 728 15.26 17.74 -17.79
N ASP A 729 14.72 17.20 -18.90
CA ASP A 729 15.42 16.73 -20.09
C ASP A 729 14.49 16.75 -21.32
N ASN A 730 15.01 17.01 -22.52
CA ASN A 730 14.21 17.11 -23.75
C ASN A 730 13.53 15.79 -24.17
N SER A 731 14.01 14.64 -23.67
CA SER A 731 13.40 13.32 -23.89
C SER A 731 12.11 13.11 -23.09
N HIS A 732 11.84 13.95 -22.08
CA HIS A 732 10.67 13.81 -21.20
C HIS A 732 9.37 14.20 -21.90
N GLY A 733 8.26 13.88 -21.21
CA GLY A 733 6.93 14.38 -21.51
C GLY A 733 5.97 13.27 -21.94
N VAL A 734 4.93 13.66 -22.67
CA VAL A 734 3.77 12.80 -22.98
C VAL A 734 3.55 12.71 -24.49
N ARG A 735 2.68 11.79 -24.91
CA ARG A 735 2.35 11.59 -26.31
C ARG A 735 1.94 12.90 -26.99
N LEU A 736 2.39 13.10 -28.23
CA LEU A 736 2.11 14.29 -29.04
C LEU A 736 0.62 14.63 -29.09
N ASN A 737 -0.24 13.67 -29.46
CA ASN A 737 -1.67 13.91 -29.60
C ASN A 737 -2.41 13.60 -28.28
N GLN A 738 -3.00 14.63 -27.67
CA GLN A 738 -3.97 14.51 -26.58
C GLN A 738 -5.37 14.55 -27.19
N GLY A 739 -5.97 13.38 -27.43
CA GLY A 739 -7.10 13.17 -28.33
C GLY A 739 -6.67 12.43 -29.60
N ASP A 740 -7.54 12.35 -30.60
CA ASP A 740 -7.31 11.54 -31.81
C ASP A 740 -7.32 12.40 -33.09
N PHE A 741 -6.20 12.42 -33.82
CA PHE A 741 -6.09 13.02 -35.16
C PHE A 741 -7.07 12.35 -36.13
N TYR A 742 -6.98 11.02 -36.24
CA TYR A 742 -7.89 10.23 -37.05
C TYR A 742 -9.16 9.91 -36.26
N SER A 743 -10.32 10.05 -36.89
CA SER A 743 -11.64 10.30 -36.28
C SER A 743 -11.87 11.72 -35.79
N GLN A 744 -10.84 12.58 -35.75
CA GLN A 744 -10.93 13.99 -35.33
C GLN A 744 -11.68 14.13 -33.99
N THR A 745 -11.32 13.29 -33.01
CA THR A 745 -12.03 13.19 -31.73
C THR A 745 -11.29 13.97 -30.65
N SER A 746 -12.01 14.83 -29.92
CA SER A 746 -11.42 15.64 -28.84
C SER A 746 -10.83 14.77 -27.70
N SER A 747 -9.91 15.29 -26.88
CA SER A 747 -9.45 14.60 -25.66
C SER A 747 -10.59 14.39 -24.65
N GLY A 748 -11.61 15.25 -24.66
CA GLY A 748 -12.81 15.14 -23.82
C GLY A 748 -12.65 15.67 -22.39
N ASN A 749 -11.46 16.14 -22.00
CA ASN A 749 -11.29 16.75 -20.68
C ASN A 749 -12.09 18.05 -20.57
N THR A 750 -12.51 18.39 -19.36
CA THR A 750 -13.16 19.67 -19.05
C THR A 750 -12.32 20.47 -18.06
N PHE A 751 -12.30 21.79 -18.26
CA PHE A 751 -11.53 22.73 -17.46
C PHE A 751 -12.43 23.82 -16.90
N GLN A 752 -12.49 23.93 -15.57
CA GLN A 752 -13.32 24.89 -14.88
C GLN A 752 -12.59 25.51 -13.69
N PHE A 753 -12.47 26.84 -13.69
CA PHE A 753 -11.92 27.63 -12.58
C PHE A 753 -10.48 27.27 -12.17
N ASN A 754 -9.70 26.61 -13.03
CA ASN A 754 -8.29 26.37 -12.75
C ASN A 754 -7.46 27.67 -12.90
N THR A 755 -6.29 27.74 -12.26
CA THR A 755 -5.35 28.85 -12.46
C THR A 755 -4.59 28.69 -13.78
N LEU A 756 -4.15 27.47 -14.09
CA LEU A 756 -3.63 27.05 -15.39
C LEU A 756 -4.32 25.74 -15.78
N ASP A 757 -4.78 25.65 -17.02
CA ASP A 757 -5.41 24.44 -17.55
C ASP A 757 -4.35 23.41 -17.98
N ILE A 758 -3.30 23.87 -18.65
CA ILE A 758 -2.17 23.03 -19.06
C ILE A 758 -0.86 23.79 -18.82
N ALA A 759 -0.01 23.23 -17.97
CA ALA A 759 1.37 23.68 -17.77
C ALA A 759 2.32 22.63 -18.38
N ASP A 760 2.88 22.93 -19.55
CA ASP A 760 3.74 22.01 -20.30
C ASP A 760 5.17 22.54 -20.39
N TYR A 761 6.08 21.87 -19.68
CA TYR A 761 7.50 22.20 -19.67
C TYR A 761 8.35 21.16 -20.41
N ALA A 762 7.74 20.19 -21.10
CA ALA A 762 8.44 19.08 -21.75
C ALA A 762 8.45 19.20 -23.28
N ASN A 763 7.57 18.48 -23.98
CA ASN A 763 7.53 18.38 -25.44
C ASN A 763 6.29 19.07 -26.01
N GLN A 764 6.34 19.53 -27.27
CA GLN A 764 5.14 20.04 -27.94
C GLN A 764 4.02 18.98 -27.95
N ILE A 765 2.80 19.42 -27.65
CA ILE A 765 1.60 18.59 -27.74
C ILE A 765 0.52 19.25 -28.62
N ASN A 766 -0.23 18.42 -29.32
CA ASN A 766 -1.47 18.75 -30.01
C ASN A 766 -2.65 18.42 -29.09
N TYR A 767 -3.40 19.43 -28.70
CA TYR A 767 -4.55 19.28 -27.82
C TYR A 767 -5.87 19.44 -28.58
N TYR A 768 -6.57 18.32 -28.80
CA TYR A 768 -7.82 18.28 -29.57
C TYR A 768 -9.02 18.61 -28.68
N HIS A 769 -9.76 19.67 -28.99
CA HIS A 769 -10.90 20.12 -28.18
C HIS A 769 -12.18 20.32 -29.00
N SER A 770 -13.34 20.26 -28.33
CA SER A 770 -14.66 20.51 -28.94
C SER A 770 -15.24 21.91 -28.65
N GLY A 771 -14.43 22.79 -28.05
CA GLY A 771 -14.82 24.15 -27.65
C GLY A 771 -15.50 24.21 -26.27
N GLY A 772 -15.94 25.41 -25.87
CA GLY A 772 -16.54 25.62 -24.53
C GLY A 772 -15.55 25.26 -23.41
N ILE A 773 -16.01 24.52 -22.41
CA ILE A 773 -15.18 24.12 -21.26
C ILE A 773 -14.12 23.05 -21.59
N THR A 774 -14.07 22.53 -22.83
CA THR A 774 -13.00 21.58 -23.23
C THR A 774 -11.82 22.30 -23.87
N LEU A 775 -11.93 23.59 -24.17
CA LEU A 775 -10.82 24.42 -24.66
C LEU A 775 -9.98 24.86 -23.44
N PRO A 776 -8.68 24.55 -23.39
CA PRO A 776 -7.81 25.10 -22.36
C PRO A 776 -7.65 26.60 -22.59
N ASN A 777 -8.05 27.44 -21.63
CA ASN A 777 -8.01 28.90 -21.80
C ASN A 777 -6.73 29.54 -21.25
N MET A 778 -6.02 28.83 -20.37
CA MET A 778 -4.78 29.31 -19.75
C MET A 778 -3.71 28.22 -19.85
N THR A 779 -2.87 28.33 -20.88
CA THR A 779 -1.75 27.43 -21.12
C THR A 779 -0.43 28.14 -20.85
N ASN A 780 0.55 27.42 -20.31
CA ASN A 780 1.93 27.88 -20.21
C ASN A 780 2.83 26.80 -20.80
N GLY A 781 3.58 27.15 -21.85
CA GLY A 781 4.50 26.22 -22.49
C GLY A 781 5.56 26.98 -23.27
N VAL A 782 6.75 27.10 -22.68
CA VAL A 782 7.86 27.87 -23.27
C VAL A 782 8.80 26.95 -24.07
N ILE A 783 8.81 25.65 -23.78
CA ILE A 783 9.64 24.63 -24.47
C ILE A 783 8.78 23.77 -25.41
N GLY A 784 7.57 23.39 -25.00
CA GLY A 784 6.56 22.75 -25.84
C GLY A 784 5.31 23.62 -25.94
N PRO A 785 5.06 24.36 -27.04
CA PRO A 785 3.81 25.10 -27.17
C PRO A 785 2.63 24.12 -27.25
N VAL A 786 1.58 24.36 -26.48
CA VAL A 786 0.33 23.61 -26.62
C VAL A 786 -0.37 24.07 -27.90
N GLN A 787 -0.43 23.20 -28.90
CA GLN A 787 -1.15 23.47 -30.15
C GLN A 787 -2.62 23.07 -29.98
N GLU A 788 -3.49 24.07 -29.86
CA GLU A 788 -4.93 23.89 -29.73
C GLU A 788 -5.58 23.58 -31.08
N ILE A 789 -6.28 22.43 -31.18
CA ILE A 789 -6.94 21.97 -32.40
C ILE A 789 -8.43 21.80 -32.16
N LEU A 790 -9.25 22.64 -32.80
CA LEU A 790 -10.71 22.54 -32.74
C LEU A 790 -11.21 21.40 -33.64
N VAL A 791 -11.95 20.47 -33.05
CA VAL A 791 -12.60 19.38 -33.77
C VAL A 791 -14.11 19.33 -33.52
N ASN A 792 -14.85 18.78 -34.48
CA ASN A 792 -16.31 18.66 -34.40
C ASN A 792 -16.76 17.39 -33.65
N ASN A 793 -15.96 16.33 -33.63
CA ASN A 793 -16.33 15.08 -32.96
C ASN A 793 -15.96 15.16 -31.48
N LYS A 794 -16.97 15.42 -30.65
CA LYS A 794 -16.83 15.37 -29.20
C LYS A 794 -16.61 13.93 -28.75
N ASN A 795 -15.64 13.72 -27.87
CA ASN A 795 -15.47 12.45 -27.18
C ASN A 795 -16.68 12.18 -26.27
N ALA A 796 -17.33 11.05 -26.49
CA ALA A 796 -18.52 10.65 -25.72
C ALA A 796 -18.19 10.22 -24.29
N CYS A 797 -16.91 9.98 -23.98
CA CYS A 797 -16.40 9.55 -22.68
C CYS A 797 -17.17 8.34 -22.10
N PRO A 798 -17.30 7.23 -22.86
CA PRO A 798 -17.98 6.03 -22.39
C PRO A 798 -17.32 5.48 -21.12
N THR A 799 -18.12 4.99 -20.17
CA THR A 799 -17.59 4.19 -19.05
C THR A 799 -17.14 2.82 -19.55
N SER A 800 -16.05 2.28 -19.01
CA SER A 800 -15.64 0.89 -19.22
C SER A 800 -16.41 -0.09 -18.33
N PHE A 801 -17.15 0.42 -17.34
CA PHE A 801 -17.73 -0.36 -16.26
C PHE A 801 -19.26 -0.24 -16.23
N LYS A 802 -19.93 -1.30 -15.79
CA LYS A 802 -21.40 -1.29 -15.77
C LYS A 802 -21.94 -0.21 -14.81
N PRO A 803 -23.00 0.53 -15.21
CA PRO A 803 -23.68 1.44 -14.29
C PRO A 803 -24.25 0.69 -13.09
N GLY A 804 -23.87 1.11 -11.88
CA GLY A 804 -24.24 0.45 -10.63
C GLY A 804 -23.38 -0.81 -10.35
N VAL A 805 -23.21 -1.16 -9.08
CA VAL A 805 -22.16 -2.11 -8.66
C VAL A 805 -22.59 -3.55 -8.82
N VAL A 806 -22.11 -4.28 -9.81
CA VAL A 806 -22.29 -5.73 -9.81
C VAL A 806 -21.37 -6.33 -8.73
N MET A 807 -21.83 -7.35 -7.99
CA MET A 807 -21.07 -8.02 -6.89
C MET A 807 -19.66 -8.51 -7.30
N PHE A 808 -19.39 -8.55 -8.60
CA PHE A 808 -18.08 -8.78 -9.19
C PHE A 808 -17.81 -7.64 -10.17
N HIS A 809 -16.54 -7.23 -10.29
CA HIS A 809 -16.05 -6.21 -11.23
C HIS A 809 -16.39 -6.57 -12.68
N GLU A 810 -17.64 -6.39 -13.08
CA GLU A 810 -18.08 -6.66 -14.43
C GLU A 810 -17.87 -5.42 -15.28
N LEU A 811 -16.83 -5.49 -16.12
CA LEU A 811 -16.68 -4.62 -17.27
C LEU A 811 -17.96 -4.69 -18.13
N LEU A 812 -18.27 -3.59 -18.80
CA LEU A 812 -19.36 -3.57 -19.79
C LEU A 812 -19.09 -4.55 -20.93
N THR A 813 -17.84 -4.61 -21.35
CA THR A 813 -17.31 -5.47 -22.42
C THR A 813 -16.66 -6.70 -21.79
N LYS A 814 -17.02 -7.90 -22.27
CA LYS A 814 -16.47 -9.16 -21.76
C LYS A 814 -15.12 -9.46 -22.40
N LEU A 815 -14.35 -10.36 -21.80
CA LEU A 815 -13.05 -10.83 -22.33
C LEU A 815 -13.10 -11.15 -23.84
N ASN A 816 -14.02 -12.01 -24.27
CA ASN A 816 -14.15 -12.41 -25.69
C ASN A 816 -14.44 -11.23 -26.64
N ASP A 817 -15.13 -10.20 -26.15
CA ASP A 817 -15.42 -9.01 -26.94
C ASP A 817 -14.15 -8.16 -27.09
N TYR A 818 -13.38 -7.97 -26.01
CA TYR A 818 -12.08 -7.30 -26.08
C TYR A 818 -11.06 -8.08 -26.93
N GLU A 819 -11.05 -9.41 -26.87
CA GLU A 819 -10.23 -10.24 -27.77
C GLU A 819 -10.61 -10.02 -29.24
N THR A 820 -11.90 -9.91 -29.52
CA THR A 820 -12.41 -9.62 -30.87
C THR A 820 -12.02 -8.21 -31.33
N GLU A 821 -12.16 -7.21 -30.46
CA GLU A 821 -11.72 -5.84 -30.71
C GLU A 821 -10.20 -5.79 -30.98
N LEU A 822 -9.41 -6.47 -30.16
CA LEU A 822 -7.96 -6.55 -30.31
C LEU A 822 -7.56 -7.10 -31.67
N VAL A 823 -8.17 -8.22 -32.11
CA VAL A 823 -7.92 -8.81 -33.44
C VAL A 823 -8.29 -7.84 -34.56
N ASN A 824 -9.45 -7.20 -34.47
CA ASN A 824 -9.92 -6.26 -35.49
C ASN A 824 -9.01 -5.02 -35.59
N HIS A 825 -8.62 -4.44 -34.45
CA HIS A 825 -7.73 -3.29 -34.41
C HIS A 825 -6.31 -3.63 -34.87
N LYS A 826 -5.77 -4.82 -34.52
CA LYS A 826 -4.49 -5.31 -35.06
C LYS A 826 -4.55 -5.49 -36.57
N ALA A 827 -5.63 -6.05 -37.11
CA ALA A 827 -5.79 -6.20 -38.56
C ALA A 827 -5.81 -4.85 -39.29
N ALA A 828 -6.56 -3.87 -38.76
CA ALA A 828 -6.59 -2.52 -39.31
C ALA A 828 -5.22 -1.82 -39.24
N TYR A 829 -4.54 -1.90 -38.10
CA TYR A 829 -3.19 -1.37 -37.94
C TYR A 829 -2.20 -2.01 -38.92
N ASN A 830 -2.20 -3.34 -39.05
CA ASN A 830 -1.25 -4.05 -39.90
C ASN A 830 -1.40 -3.68 -41.39
N ILE A 831 -2.63 -3.45 -41.86
CA ILE A 831 -2.88 -2.97 -43.22
C ILE A 831 -2.29 -1.57 -43.42
N LEU A 832 -2.51 -0.66 -42.47
CA LEU A 832 -1.99 0.70 -42.53
C LEU A 832 -0.46 0.72 -42.43
N ASN A 833 0.11 -0.07 -41.52
CA ASN A 833 1.54 -0.19 -41.32
C ASN A 833 2.25 -0.76 -42.55
N TYR A 834 1.65 -1.76 -43.22
CA TYR A 834 2.18 -2.29 -44.48
C TYR A 834 2.21 -1.20 -45.57
N ASN A 835 1.13 -0.43 -45.71
CA ASN A 835 1.09 0.69 -46.66
C ASN A 835 2.12 1.76 -46.29
N TYR A 836 2.22 2.12 -45.02
CA TYR A 836 3.19 3.10 -44.51
C TYR A 836 4.62 2.68 -44.84
N ILE A 837 5.03 1.47 -44.47
CA ILE A 837 6.38 0.96 -44.75
C ILE A 837 6.64 0.93 -46.27
N SER A 838 5.66 0.54 -47.10
CA SER A 838 5.84 0.52 -48.56
C SER A 838 6.00 1.89 -49.21
N LEU A 839 5.56 2.96 -48.53
CA LEU A 839 5.62 4.33 -49.02
C LEU A 839 6.88 5.04 -48.51
N ILE A 840 7.28 4.78 -47.26
CA ILE A 840 8.51 5.37 -46.69
C ILE A 840 9.71 4.95 -47.53
N ASP A 841 10.40 5.95 -48.09
CA ASP A 841 11.58 5.76 -48.95
C ASP A 841 11.36 4.73 -50.07
N ASN A 842 10.14 4.64 -50.61
CA ASN A 842 9.74 3.65 -51.62
C ASN A 842 9.94 2.18 -51.17
N GLY A 843 9.82 1.93 -49.86
CA GLY A 843 9.83 0.60 -49.26
C GLY A 843 11.18 0.12 -48.72
N ASP A 844 12.27 0.86 -48.95
CA ASP A 844 13.61 0.46 -48.52
C ASP A 844 14.53 1.66 -48.31
N THR A 845 14.63 2.11 -47.05
CA THR A 845 15.47 3.24 -46.62
C THR A 845 16.95 3.00 -46.92
N ASP A 846 17.48 1.80 -46.66
CA ASP A 846 18.90 1.48 -46.88
C ASP A 846 19.26 1.56 -48.37
N ILE A 847 18.37 1.06 -49.25
CA ILE A 847 18.56 1.19 -50.69
C ILE A 847 18.51 2.66 -51.10
N LEU A 848 17.59 3.46 -50.58
CA LEU A 848 17.49 4.87 -50.91
C LEU A 848 18.74 5.64 -50.44
N GLN A 849 19.19 5.43 -49.20
CA GLN A 849 20.44 6.00 -48.68
C GLN A 849 21.63 5.59 -49.55
N GLY A 850 21.76 4.30 -49.87
CA GLY A 850 22.78 3.81 -50.77
C GLY A 850 22.68 4.41 -52.19
N GLN A 851 21.47 4.74 -52.66
CA GLN A 851 21.29 5.45 -53.94
C GLN A 851 21.72 6.91 -53.86
N ILE A 852 21.41 7.61 -52.77
CA ILE A 852 21.85 8.99 -52.50
C ILE A 852 23.38 9.05 -52.46
N GLU A 853 24.02 8.13 -51.74
CA GLU A 853 25.48 8.06 -51.57
C GLU A 853 26.22 7.60 -52.84
N ASN A 854 25.66 6.63 -53.59
CA ASN A 854 26.40 5.93 -54.66
C ASN A 854 25.89 6.13 -56.09
N ASN A 855 24.60 6.43 -56.31
CA ASN A 855 23.96 6.32 -57.64
C ASN A 855 23.39 7.64 -58.18
N TRP A 856 22.99 8.57 -57.33
CA TRP A 856 22.44 9.84 -57.79
C TRP A 856 23.58 10.85 -57.92
N SER A 857 23.79 11.26 -59.17
CA SER A 857 24.92 12.03 -59.69
C SER A 857 25.38 13.17 -58.79
N SER A 858 26.64 13.61 -58.98
CA SER A 858 27.14 14.92 -58.55
C SER A 858 26.34 16.14 -59.10
N ASP A 859 25.18 15.90 -59.69
CA ASP A 859 24.21 16.86 -60.19
C ASP A 859 23.02 16.95 -59.23
N ALA A 860 22.95 18.08 -58.54
CA ALA A 860 21.95 18.42 -57.54
C ALA A 860 20.50 18.36 -58.07
N TRP A 861 20.29 18.59 -59.36
CA TRP A 861 18.96 18.60 -59.97
C TRP A 861 18.30 17.23 -59.99
N THR A 862 19.07 16.23 -60.41
CA THR A 862 18.58 14.85 -60.46
C THR A 862 18.26 14.34 -59.05
N LEU A 863 19.15 14.61 -58.09
CA LEU A 863 18.93 14.26 -56.67
C LEU A 863 17.67 14.94 -56.11
N ARG A 864 17.53 16.27 -56.28
CA ARG A 864 16.35 17.03 -55.85
C ARG A 864 15.07 16.44 -56.43
N ASN A 865 15.00 16.22 -57.75
CA ASN A 865 13.77 15.77 -58.40
C ASN A 865 13.33 14.39 -57.92
N ASN A 866 14.27 13.48 -57.69
CA ASN A 866 13.95 12.16 -57.17
C ASN A 866 13.45 12.26 -55.71
N LEU A 867 14.11 13.03 -54.85
CA LEU A 867 13.66 13.25 -53.46
C LEU A 867 12.28 13.92 -53.39
N MET A 868 12.03 14.92 -54.24
CA MET A 868 10.72 15.57 -54.34
C MET A 868 9.62 14.63 -54.85
N GLN A 869 9.96 13.65 -55.70
CA GLN A 869 9.01 12.65 -56.18
C GLN A 869 8.57 11.68 -55.06
N GLU A 870 9.46 11.35 -54.13
CA GLU A 870 9.18 10.49 -52.98
C GLU A 870 8.56 11.26 -51.79
N SER A 871 8.61 12.59 -51.82
CA SER A 871 8.01 13.44 -50.79
C SER A 871 6.46 13.32 -50.80
N PRO A 872 5.77 13.26 -49.65
CA PRO A 872 6.23 13.56 -48.28
C PRO A 872 6.71 12.32 -47.49
N TYR A 873 7.06 11.21 -48.16
CA TYR A 873 7.38 9.93 -47.52
C TYR A 873 8.89 9.69 -47.33
N LEU A 874 9.73 10.71 -47.44
CA LEU A 874 11.14 10.56 -47.09
C LEU A 874 11.31 10.38 -45.58
N SER A 875 12.11 9.42 -45.16
CA SER A 875 12.48 9.24 -43.75
C SER A 875 13.42 10.33 -43.23
N THR A 876 13.53 10.44 -41.91
CA THR A 876 14.52 11.32 -41.27
C THR A 876 15.93 10.96 -41.72
N GLU A 877 16.22 9.67 -41.76
CA GLU A 877 17.51 9.09 -42.13
C GLU A 877 17.88 9.43 -43.58
N ALA A 878 16.96 9.25 -44.53
CA ALA A 878 17.19 9.60 -45.93
C ALA A 878 17.42 11.11 -46.14
N LEU A 879 16.67 11.95 -45.42
CA LEU A 879 16.84 13.41 -45.47
C LEU A 879 18.18 13.86 -44.91
N LEU A 880 18.63 13.28 -43.79
CA LEU A 880 19.93 13.59 -43.18
C LEU A 880 21.09 13.08 -44.04
N THR A 881 20.99 11.90 -44.66
CA THR A 881 21.97 11.42 -45.63
C THR A 881 22.07 12.39 -46.82
N ALA A 882 20.95 12.80 -47.40
CA ALA A 882 20.94 13.78 -48.50
C ALA A 882 21.55 15.13 -48.11
N ALA A 883 21.33 15.59 -46.88
CA ALA A 883 21.91 16.81 -46.34
C ALA A 883 23.44 16.68 -46.13
N GLY A 884 23.90 15.55 -45.61
CA GLY A 884 25.32 15.27 -45.31
C GLY A 884 26.21 15.15 -46.55
N GLU A 885 25.68 14.65 -47.67
CA GLU A 885 26.41 14.58 -48.94
C GLU A 885 26.79 15.96 -49.50
N ASN A 886 26.11 17.03 -49.06
CA ASN A 886 26.38 18.42 -49.45
C ASN A 886 26.36 18.63 -50.99
N ILE A 887 25.57 17.81 -51.71
CA ILE A 887 25.34 17.92 -53.15
C ILE A 887 24.29 18.99 -53.44
N LEU A 888 23.24 19.08 -52.62
CA LEU A 888 22.15 20.04 -52.76
C LEU A 888 22.55 21.42 -52.23
N PRO A 889 22.44 22.50 -53.02
CA PRO A 889 22.51 23.86 -52.49
C PRO A 889 21.46 24.09 -51.40
N ASN A 890 21.77 24.92 -50.40
CA ASN A 890 20.91 25.16 -49.22
C ASN A 890 19.43 25.46 -49.59
N ALA A 891 19.17 26.18 -50.69
CA ALA A 891 17.81 26.47 -51.14
C ALA A 891 17.05 25.21 -51.60
N MET A 892 17.70 24.30 -52.35
CA MET A 892 17.10 23.03 -52.78
C MET A 892 16.90 22.08 -51.60
N LEU A 893 17.89 22.01 -50.71
CA LEU A 893 17.77 21.22 -49.49
C LEU A 893 16.61 21.71 -48.63
N LEU A 894 16.50 23.03 -48.41
CA LEU A 894 15.38 23.62 -47.66
C LEU A 894 14.03 23.27 -48.30
N GLU A 895 13.90 23.32 -49.62
CA GLU A 895 12.67 22.93 -50.30
C GLU A 895 12.30 21.46 -50.06
N VAL A 896 13.26 20.54 -50.15
CA VAL A 896 13.03 19.10 -49.86
C VAL A 896 12.62 18.90 -48.40
N LEU A 897 13.27 19.59 -47.46
CA LEU A 897 12.90 19.55 -46.04
C LEU A 897 11.47 20.06 -45.81
N LEU A 898 11.09 21.15 -46.47
CA LEU A 898 9.74 21.73 -46.39
C LEU A 898 8.67 20.84 -47.04
N ALA A 899 9.04 20.00 -48.01
CA ALA A 899 8.14 19.01 -48.61
C ALA A 899 7.89 17.79 -47.69
N ASN A 900 8.71 17.60 -46.64
CA ASN A 900 8.64 16.47 -45.70
C ASN A 900 8.47 16.96 -44.25
N PRO A 901 7.41 17.72 -43.92
CA PRO A 901 7.21 18.27 -42.58
C PRO A 901 7.10 17.20 -41.49
N ASP A 902 6.58 16.01 -41.80
CA ASP A 902 6.42 14.91 -40.84
C ASP A 902 7.78 14.32 -40.39
N ALA A 903 8.74 14.18 -41.31
CA ALA A 903 10.08 13.63 -41.02
C ALA A 903 11.02 14.66 -40.40
N THR A 904 10.79 15.95 -40.66
CA THR A 904 11.62 17.04 -40.15
C THR A 904 11.18 17.56 -38.78
N LYS A 905 10.10 16.99 -38.22
CA LYS A 905 9.46 17.46 -36.99
C LYS A 905 10.32 17.21 -35.75
N GLY A 906 10.55 18.27 -34.98
CA GLY A 906 11.22 18.24 -33.68
C GLY A 906 12.64 18.81 -33.70
N GLU A 907 13.08 19.34 -32.55
CA GLU A 907 14.41 19.95 -32.42
C GLU A 907 15.55 18.95 -32.56
N GLN A 908 15.30 17.65 -32.32
CA GLN A 908 16.29 16.60 -32.54
C GLN A 908 16.72 16.55 -34.02
N PHE A 909 15.76 16.58 -34.95
CA PHE A 909 16.06 16.63 -36.39
C PHE A 909 16.90 17.87 -36.74
N ILE A 910 16.58 19.03 -36.17
CA ILE A 910 17.34 20.28 -36.42
C ILE A 910 18.78 20.18 -35.90
N ALA A 911 18.98 19.54 -34.73
CA ALA A 911 20.30 19.30 -34.18
C ALA A 911 21.12 18.36 -35.07
N GLU A 912 20.53 17.25 -35.50
CA GLU A 912 21.17 16.29 -36.40
C GLU A 912 21.46 16.90 -37.78
N LEU A 913 20.53 17.68 -38.33
CA LEU A 913 20.70 18.41 -39.59
C LEU A 913 21.88 19.38 -39.51
N ASN A 914 22.01 20.12 -38.41
CA ASN A 914 23.14 21.03 -38.19
C ASN A 914 24.47 20.28 -38.10
N ASP A 915 24.49 19.10 -37.48
CA ASP A 915 25.69 18.26 -37.35
C ASP A 915 26.14 17.75 -38.72
N VAL A 916 25.24 17.09 -39.47
CA VAL A 916 25.58 16.50 -40.79
C VAL A 916 25.93 17.58 -41.82
N THR A 917 25.36 18.78 -41.73
CA THR A 917 25.65 19.90 -42.64
C THR A 917 26.82 20.78 -42.18
N ASN A 918 27.48 20.47 -41.06
CA ASN A 918 28.53 21.30 -40.44
C ASN A 918 28.10 22.76 -40.19
N ASN A 919 26.85 22.99 -39.74
CA ASN A 919 26.25 24.30 -39.47
C ASN A 919 26.26 25.26 -40.69
N THR A 920 26.08 24.74 -41.90
CA THR A 920 26.06 25.56 -43.13
C THR A 920 24.70 26.19 -43.44
N LEU A 921 23.61 25.70 -42.83
CA LEU A 921 22.29 26.33 -42.94
C LEU A 921 22.17 27.51 -41.96
N PRO A 922 21.83 28.72 -42.45
CA PRO A 922 21.53 29.85 -41.56
C PRO A 922 20.28 29.62 -40.69
N GLU A 923 20.25 30.21 -39.50
CA GLU A 923 19.15 30.06 -38.52
C GLU A 923 17.75 30.35 -39.09
N TYR A 924 17.62 31.32 -40.01
CA TYR A 924 16.32 31.62 -40.63
C TYR A 924 15.78 30.47 -41.49
N MET A 925 16.65 29.67 -42.11
CA MET A 925 16.24 28.48 -42.87
C MET A 925 15.76 27.37 -41.92
N LEU A 926 16.44 27.20 -40.77
CA LEU A 926 15.98 26.29 -39.72
C LEU A 926 14.61 26.73 -39.18
N ASN A 927 14.38 28.03 -39.02
CA ASN A 927 13.08 28.57 -38.64
C ASN A 927 11.99 28.31 -39.69
N TYR A 928 12.31 28.32 -41.00
CA TYR A 928 11.35 27.87 -42.03
C TYR A 928 10.93 26.42 -41.82
N VAL A 929 11.87 25.51 -41.52
CA VAL A 929 11.57 24.10 -41.21
C VAL A 929 10.69 24.01 -39.96
N ARG A 930 11.06 24.69 -38.86
CA ARG A 930 10.26 24.73 -37.62
C ARG A 930 8.83 25.21 -37.85
N ASN A 931 8.67 26.29 -38.61
CA ASN A 931 7.36 26.87 -38.92
C ASN A 931 6.49 25.95 -39.79
N ASN A 932 7.10 24.98 -40.48
CA ASN A 932 6.43 24.05 -41.37
C ASN A 932 6.04 22.72 -40.69
N TRP A 933 6.46 22.47 -39.45
CA TRP A 933 6.16 21.22 -38.73
C TRP A 933 4.66 20.90 -38.64
N ASN A 934 3.80 21.93 -38.64
CA ASN A 934 2.36 21.76 -38.52
C ASN A 934 1.64 21.63 -39.87
N THR A 935 2.36 21.58 -40.98
CA THR A 935 1.79 21.35 -42.30
C THR A 935 1.37 19.89 -42.44
N GLU A 936 0.07 19.66 -42.57
CA GLU A 936 -0.49 18.32 -42.76
C GLU A 936 -0.22 17.81 -44.18
N THR A 937 0.20 16.54 -44.27
CA THR A 937 0.40 15.81 -45.53
C THR A 937 -0.41 14.52 -45.55
N VAL A 938 -0.35 13.80 -46.68
CA VAL A 938 -0.91 12.44 -46.78
C VAL A 938 -0.22 11.47 -45.81
N ARG A 939 1.06 11.69 -45.47
CA ARG A 939 1.78 10.92 -44.45
C ARG A 939 1.23 11.22 -43.06
N THR A 940 1.00 12.49 -42.72
CA THR A 940 0.37 12.88 -41.44
C THR A 940 -0.94 12.12 -41.22
N THR A 941 -1.75 11.98 -42.27
CA THR A 941 -3.02 11.26 -42.20
C THR A 941 -2.83 9.77 -41.90
N LEU A 942 -1.90 9.12 -42.60
CA LEU A 942 -1.61 7.70 -42.42
C LEU A 942 -1.03 7.41 -41.03
N GLU A 943 -0.10 8.24 -40.55
CA GLU A 943 0.47 8.12 -39.21
C GLU A 943 -0.58 8.35 -38.13
N GLY A 944 -1.46 9.34 -38.30
CA GLY A 944 -2.58 9.60 -37.39
C GLY A 944 -3.58 8.43 -37.31
N GLU A 945 -3.84 7.75 -38.43
CA GLU A 945 -4.64 6.52 -38.49
C GLU A 945 -3.99 5.38 -37.71
N MET A 946 -2.69 5.15 -37.91
CA MET A 946 -1.93 4.13 -37.20
C MET A 946 -1.89 4.40 -35.70
N MET A 947 -1.64 5.66 -35.31
CA MET A 947 -1.66 6.13 -33.92
C MET A 947 -2.99 5.84 -33.23
N TYR A 948 -4.12 6.07 -33.92
CA TYR A 948 -5.46 5.77 -33.41
C TYR A 948 -5.63 4.27 -33.13
N TYR A 949 -5.29 3.41 -34.10
CA TYR A 949 -5.45 1.96 -33.91
C TYR A 949 -4.47 1.39 -32.87
N LYS A 950 -3.24 1.90 -32.75
CA LYS A 950 -2.31 1.51 -31.66
C LYS A 950 -2.86 1.84 -30.27
N SER A 951 -3.49 3.01 -30.11
CA SER A 951 -4.18 3.39 -28.86
C SER A 951 -5.34 2.44 -28.52
N LYS A 952 -6.08 1.97 -29.53
CA LYS A 952 -7.15 0.98 -29.35
C LYS A 952 -6.62 -0.42 -29.03
N ILE A 953 -5.54 -0.84 -29.70
CA ILE A 953 -4.83 -2.10 -29.42
C ILE A 953 -4.34 -2.13 -27.98
N ALA A 954 -3.68 -1.05 -27.52
CA ALA A 954 -3.21 -0.94 -26.13
C ALA A 954 -4.37 -1.04 -25.13
N THR A 955 -5.46 -0.30 -25.36
CA THR A 955 -6.64 -0.34 -24.49
C THR A 955 -7.23 -1.76 -24.38
N ALA A 956 -7.49 -2.41 -25.51
CA ALA A 956 -8.02 -3.78 -25.54
C ALA A 956 -7.04 -4.77 -24.89
N THR A 957 -5.73 -4.60 -25.11
CA THR A 957 -4.69 -5.48 -24.54
C THR A 957 -4.63 -5.35 -23.02
N ASN A 958 -4.66 -4.13 -22.47
CA ASN A 958 -4.65 -3.90 -21.01
C ASN A 958 -5.86 -4.57 -20.34
N PHE A 959 -7.05 -4.47 -20.93
CA PHE A 959 -8.25 -5.15 -20.41
C PHE A 959 -8.20 -6.67 -20.57
N VAL A 960 -7.73 -7.21 -21.71
CA VAL A 960 -7.55 -8.66 -21.87
C VAL A 960 -6.57 -9.20 -20.84
N LYS A 961 -5.40 -8.58 -20.69
CA LYS A 961 -4.40 -8.95 -19.68
C LYS A 961 -4.96 -8.89 -18.27
N TYR A 962 -5.63 -7.79 -17.91
CA TYR A 962 -6.24 -7.63 -16.60
C TYR A 962 -7.25 -8.76 -16.31
N LEU A 963 -8.15 -9.05 -17.26
CA LEU A 963 -9.18 -10.08 -17.12
C LEU A 963 -8.58 -11.50 -17.04
N GLU A 964 -7.55 -11.78 -17.83
CA GLU A 964 -6.83 -13.06 -17.81
C GLU A 964 -6.11 -13.28 -16.47
N LYS A 965 -5.38 -12.26 -15.99
CA LYS A 965 -4.65 -12.31 -14.71
C LYS A 965 -5.58 -12.31 -13.49
N SER A 966 -6.78 -11.74 -13.60
CA SER A 966 -7.74 -11.66 -12.48
C SER A 966 -8.56 -12.94 -12.27
N LYS A 967 -8.37 -13.98 -13.09
CA LYS A 967 -9.04 -15.27 -12.96
C LYS A 967 -8.64 -15.97 -11.66
N ASP A 968 -9.63 -16.52 -10.96
CA ASP A 968 -9.43 -17.27 -9.70
C ASP A 968 -8.57 -18.55 -9.87
N GLU A 969 -8.41 -19.03 -11.11
CA GLU A 969 -7.59 -20.17 -11.48
C GLU A 969 -6.93 -19.93 -12.83
N HIS A 970 -5.64 -20.26 -12.91
CA HIS A 970 -4.85 -20.15 -14.14
C HIS A 970 -3.74 -21.21 -14.17
N THR A 971 -3.33 -21.60 -15.37
CA THR A 971 -2.15 -22.44 -15.59
C THR A 971 -0.94 -21.60 -15.94
N TYR A 972 0.26 -22.16 -15.73
CA TYR A 972 1.51 -21.56 -16.20
C TYR A 972 1.44 -21.18 -17.70
N SER A 973 0.88 -22.04 -18.54
CA SER A 973 0.80 -21.80 -19.99
C SER A 973 -0.13 -20.63 -20.35
N GLU A 974 -1.24 -20.47 -19.62
CA GLU A 974 -2.18 -19.36 -19.84
C GLU A 974 -1.56 -18.02 -19.41
N ARG A 975 -0.87 -17.99 -18.26
CA ARG A 975 -0.13 -16.79 -17.83
C ARG A 975 1.01 -16.44 -18.76
N HIS A 976 1.80 -17.44 -19.19
CA HIS A 976 2.85 -17.24 -20.18
C HIS A 976 2.30 -16.68 -21.50
N ALA A 977 1.16 -17.22 -21.98
CA ALA A 977 0.50 -16.69 -23.17
C ALA A 977 0.02 -15.23 -22.98
N THR A 978 -0.44 -14.89 -21.78
CA THR A 978 -0.91 -13.55 -21.43
C THR A 978 0.22 -12.52 -21.42
N VAL A 979 1.38 -12.83 -20.84
CA VAL A 979 2.51 -11.89 -20.80
C VAL A 979 3.13 -11.67 -22.19
N LEU A 980 3.06 -12.67 -23.07
CA LEU A 980 3.46 -12.56 -24.48
C LEU A 980 2.51 -11.68 -25.32
N MET A 981 1.36 -11.28 -24.81
CA MET A 981 0.43 -10.40 -25.53
C MET A 981 0.96 -8.96 -25.56
N GLY A 982 1.53 -8.54 -26.68
CA GLY A 982 2.00 -7.16 -26.85
C GLY A 982 3.31 -7.11 -27.62
N GLU A 983 3.87 -5.91 -27.74
CA GLU A 983 5.10 -5.62 -28.47
C GLU A 983 5.90 -4.53 -27.73
N GLY A 984 7.18 -4.39 -28.07
CA GLY A 984 8.05 -3.35 -27.50
C GLY A 984 8.70 -3.71 -26.17
N ILE A 985 9.55 -2.80 -25.68
CA ILE A 985 10.43 -3.01 -24.54
C ILE A 985 9.68 -3.38 -23.25
N SER A 986 8.60 -2.66 -22.92
CA SER A 986 7.84 -2.92 -21.70
C SER A 986 7.15 -4.29 -21.70
N ASN A 987 6.69 -4.78 -22.87
CA ASN A 987 6.18 -6.15 -22.97
C ASN A 987 7.28 -7.18 -22.70
N LYS A 988 8.47 -6.97 -23.28
CA LYS A 988 9.63 -7.86 -23.07
C LYS A 988 10.07 -7.88 -21.61
N ILE A 989 10.04 -6.73 -20.92
CA ILE A 989 10.25 -6.65 -19.46
C ILE A 989 9.21 -7.50 -18.74
N GLY A 990 7.91 -7.39 -19.06
CA GLY A 990 6.88 -8.23 -18.45
C GLY A 990 7.06 -9.74 -18.68
N VAL A 991 7.59 -10.16 -19.84
CA VAL A 991 7.96 -11.57 -20.11
C VAL A 991 9.17 -11.99 -19.28
N MET A 992 10.17 -11.12 -19.14
CA MET A 992 11.34 -11.34 -18.28
C MET A 992 10.94 -11.44 -16.80
N ASP A 993 10.07 -10.56 -16.33
CA ASP A 993 9.51 -10.57 -14.97
C ASP A 993 8.75 -11.87 -14.70
N PHE A 994 7.97 -12.38 -15.66
CA PHE A 994 7.32 -13.69 -15.54
C PHE A 994 8.34 -14.82 -15.32
N PHE A 995 9.49 -14.80 -16.00
CA PHE A 995 10.54 -15.80 -15.75
C PHE A 995 11.25 -15.58 -14.41
N ILE A 996 11.47 -14.33 -13.99
CA ILE A 996 12.04 -14.00 -12.67
C ILE A 996 11.13 -14.49 -11.54
N GLU A 997 9.82 -14.25 -11.65
CA GLU A 997 8.78 -14.66 -10.71
C GLU A 997 8.78 -16.18 -10.46
N ASN A 998 8.98 -16.95 -11.55
CA ASN A 998 9.03 -18.41 -11.56
C ASN A 998 10.44 -18.99 -11.32
N SER A 999 11.42 -18.15 -10.98
CA SER A 999 12.82 -18.55 -10.76
C SER A 999 13.51 -19.21 -11.98
N GLU A 1000 13.08 -18.84 -13.19
CA GLU A 1000 13.60 -19.35 -14.47
C GLU A 1000 14.68 -18.43 -15.06
N TRP A 1001 15.79 -18.28 -14.32
CA TRP A 1001 16.84 -17.28 -14.60
C TRP A 1001 17.42 -17.34 -16.01
N SER A 1002 17.69 -18.53 -16.55
CA SER A 1002 18.24 -18.68 -17.91
C SER A 1002 17.27 -18.23 -19.00
N ARG A 1003 15.96 -18.32 -18.78
CA ARG A 1003 14.96 -17.83 -19.73
C ARG A 1003 14.79 -16.32 -19.61
N ALA A 1004 14.86 -15.77 -18.40
CA ALA A 1004 14.95 -14.33 -18.19
C ALA A 1004 16.18 -13.73 -18.92
N ASP A 1005 17.36 -14.36 -18.76
CA ASP A 1005 18.61 -13.96 -19.44
C ASP A 1005 18.50 -14.08 -20.97
N SER A 1006 17.84 -15.13 -21.48
CA SER A 1006 17.58 -15.25 -22.93
C SER A 1006 16.73 -14.10 -23.46
N VAL A 1007 15.70 -13.67 -22.72
CA VAL A 1007 14.88 -12.50 -23.09
C VAL A 1007 15.72 -11.23 -23.05
N LEU A 1008 16.59 -11.07 -22.06
CA LEU A 1008 17.50 -9.92 -21.98
C LEU A 1008 18.44 -9.85 -23.19
N GLN A 1009 19.05 -10.97 -23.58
CA GLN A 1009 19.90 -11.05 -24.77
C GLN A 1009 19.12 -10.79 -26.06
N ASP A 1010 17.87 -11.29 -26.16
CA ASP A 1010 17.00 -10.99 -27.29
C ASP A 1010 16.74 -9.48 -27.42
N ILE A 1011 16.51 -8.77 -26.30
CA ILE A 1011 16.32 -7.31 -26.30
C ILE A 1011 17.61 -6.61 -26.75
N GLN A 1012 18.77 -7.01 -26.22
CA GLN A 1012 20.06 -6.37 -26.53
C GLN A 1012 20.46 -6.53 -28.00
N ASN A 1013 20.05 -7.61 -28.66
CA ASN A 1013 20.34 -7.89 -30.06
C ASN A 1013 19.25 -7.39 -31.02
N ASP A 1014 18.12 -6.88 -30.52
CA ASP A 1014 17.05 -6.32 -31.34
C ASP A 1014 17.39 -4.88 -31.73
N GLU A 1015 17.76 -4.65 -32.99
CA GLU A 1015 18.11 -3.33 -33.53
C GLU A 1015 16.96 -2.32 -33.37
N THR A 1016 15.69 -2.79 -33.32
CA THR A 1016 14.52 -1.91 -33.16
C THR A 1016 14.34 -1.39 -31.73
N LEU A 1017 15.02 -1.97 -30.74
CA LEU A 1017 14.92 -1.62 -29.32
C LEU A 1017 16.14 -0.86 -28.78
N GLN A 1018 17.13 -0.54 -29.63
CA GLN A 1018 18.38 0.09 -29.22
C GLN A 1018 18.18 1.41 -28.47
N SER A 1019 17.19 2.21 -28.87
CA SER A 1019 16.84 3.48 -28.21
C SER A 1019 16.15 3.32 -26.85
N SER A 1020 15.85 2.08 -26.44
CA SER A 1020 15.16 1.75 -25.19
C SER A 1020 16.01 0.91 -24.23
N LEU A 1021 17.30 0.72 -24.52
CA LEU A 1021 18.19 -0.12 -23.69
C LEU A 1021 18.39 0.43 -22.27
N ASP A 1022 18.29 1.75 -22.07
CA ASP A 1022 18.34 2.36 -20.74
C ASP A 1022 17.24 1.83 -19.80
N MET A 1023 16.10 1.37 -20.36
CA MET A 1023 15.01 0.77 -19.55
C MET A 1023 15.36 -0.61 -18.98
N ILE A 1024 16.34 -1.30 -19.57
CA ILE A 1024 16.81 -2.62 -19.12
C ILE A 1024 18.21 -2.58 -18.52
N GLU A 1025 18.73 -1.38 -18.22
CA GLU A 1025 20.00 -1.24 -17.53
C GLU A 1025 19.98 -2.01 -16.19
N ASP A 1026 21.11 -2.64 -15.86
CA ASP A 1026 21.32 -3.45 -14.66
C ASP A 1026 20.48 -4.74 -14.50
N PHE A 1027 19.64 -5.12 -15.46
CA PHE A 1027 18.93 -6.42 -15.38
C PHE A 1027 19.88 -7.62 -15.33
N ASP A 1028 21.01 -7.58 -16.05
CA ASP A 1028 22.04 -8.62 -15.97
C ASP A 1028 22.58 -8.78 -14.53
N SER A 1029 22.86 -7.65 -13.88
CA SER A 1029 23.29 -7.58 -12.49
C SER A 1029 22.22 -8.15 -11.55
N TYR A 1030 20.96 -7.76 -11.74
CA TYR A 1030 19.84 -8.24 -10.93
C TYR A 1030 19.54 -9.72 -11.11
N ILE A 1031 19.49 -10.22 -12.35
CA ILE A 1031 19.28 -11.65 -12.66
C ILE A 1031 20.43 -12.48 -12.08
N THR A 1032 21.67 -12.02 -12.24
CA THR A 1032 22.85 -12.66 -11.64
C THR A 1032 22.74 -12.71 -10.12
N PHE A 1033 22.35 -11.61 -9.48
CA PHE A 1033 22.10 -11.55 -8.04
C PHE A 1033 21.04 -12.56 -7.61
N ARG A 1034 19.84 -12.53 -8.22
CA ARG A 1034 18.73 -13.44 -7.89
C ARG A 1034 19.13 -14.90 -8.11
N SER A 1035 19.83 -15.20 -9.20
CA SER A 1035 20.33 -16.55 -9.49
C SER A 1035 21.39 -17.02 -8.48
N SER A 1036 22.16 -16.10 -7.88
CA SER A 1036 23.22 -16.45 -6.93
C SER A 1036 22.72 -16.87 -5.55
N LEU A 1037 21.46 -16.56 -5.22
CA LEU A 1037 20.84 -16.93 -3.93
C LEU A 1037 20.60 -18.44 -3.79
N GLY A 1038 20.53 -19.17 -4.90
CA GLY A 1038 20.28 -20.61 -4.90
C GLY A 1038 18.91 -20.97 -4.34
N GLU A 1039 18.87 -21.72 -3.23
CA GLU A 1039 17.62 -22.07 -2.52
C GLU A 1039 17.15 -20.99 -1.54
N ARG A 1040 17.98 -19.97 -1.25
CA ARG A 1040 17.58 -18.83 -0.40
C ARG A 1040 16.71 -17.86 -1.19
N ASN A 1041 15.84 -17.15 -0.48
CA ASN A 1041 14.99 -16.09 -1.06
C ASN A 1041 15.41 -14.69 -0.61
N ILE A 1042 14.72 -13.67 -1.14
CA ILE A 1042 15.01 -12.25 -0.90
C ILE A 1042 14.75 -11.77 0.54
N ALA A 1043 14.13 -12.58 1.39
CA ALA A 1043 13.97 -12.32 2.83
C ALA A 1043 15.12 -12.92 3.67
N GLN A 1044 16.08 -13.62 3.04
CA GLN A 1044 17.19 -14.32 3.68
C GLN A 1044 18.56 -13.80 3.24
N LEU A 1045 18.64 -12.52 2.88
CA LEU A 1045 19.87 -11.89 2.42
C LEU A 1045 20.84 -11.68 3.60
N ASP A 1046 22.12 -11.88 3.34
CA ASP A 1046 23.18 -11.51 4.27
C ASP A 1046 23.58 -10.03 4.12
N SER A 1047 24.44 -9.53 5.01
CA SER A 1047 24.85 -8.12 5.00
C SER A 1047 25.57 -7.69 3.72
N THR A 1048 26.28 -8.60 3.03
CA THR A 1048 26.98 -8.28 1.78
C THR A 1048 26.02 -8.21 0.59
N GLU A 1049 25.00 -9.05 0.59
CA GLU A 1049 23.92 -9.05 -0.39
C GLU A 1049 23.01 -7.82 -0.24
N VAL A 1050 22.70 -7.42 1.00
CA VAL A 1050 22.00 -6.17 1.30
C VAL A 1050 22.81 -4.97 0.78
N GLN A 1051 24.11 -4.90 1.07
CA GLN A 1051 24.97 -3.81 0.59
C GLN A 1051 25.09 -3.78 -0.95
N TYR A 1052 25.08 -4.95 -1.59
CA TYR A 1052 25.04 -5.03 -3.05
C TYR A 1052 23.74 -4.44 -3.59
N LEU A 1053 22.59 -4.77 -3.00
CA LEU A 1053 21.31 -4.18 -3.40
C LEU A 1053 21.26 -2.67 -3.15
N GLU A 1054 21.84 -2.16 -2.05
CA GLU A 1054 21.95 -0.70 -1.82
C GLU A 1054 22.70 -0.02 -2.97
N THR A 1055 23.81 -0.62 -3.42
CA THR A 1055 24.58 -0.10 -4.56
C THR A 1055 23.79 -0.17 -5.87
N LEU A 1056 22.98 -1.21 -6.06
CA LEU A 1056 22.13 -1.36 -7.24
C LEU A 1056 20.96 -0.36 -7.22
N ALA A 1057 20.38 -0.10 -6.06
CA ALA A 1057 19.27 0.83 -5.84
C ALA A 1057 19.64 2.29 -6.22
N GLU A 1058 20.90 2.69 -6.06
CA GLU A 1058 21.36 4.05 -6.37
C GLU A 1058 21.43 4.38 -7.88
N LYS A 1059 21.33 3.39 -8.78
CA LYS A 1059 21.54 3.58 -10.22
C LYS A 1059 20.33 4.12 -10.99
N GLY A 1060 19.12 3.93 -10.47
CA GLY A 1060 17.89 4.54 -11.00
C GLY A 1060 17.22 3.85 -12.19
N SER A 1061 17.58 2.60 -12.53
CA SER A 1061 16.87 1.77 -13.54
C SER A 1061 15.67 1.02 -12.94
N ARG A 1062 14.92 0.26 -13.75
CA ARG A 1062 13.84 -0.62 -13.24
C ARG A 1062 14.37 -1.69 -12.28
N ALA A 1063 15.52 -2.28 -12.60
CA ALA A 1063 16.19 -3.24 -11.73
C ALA A 1063 16.67 -2.58 -10.42
N SER A 1064 17.07 -1.29 -10.44
CA SER A 1064 17.31 -0.52 -9.22
C SER A 1064 16.03 -0.38 -8.38
N GLY A 1065 14.89 -0.09 -9.02
CA GLY A 1065 13.59 -0.04 -8.35
C GLY A 1065 13.20 -1.36 -7.67
N TYR A 1066 13.51 -2.50 -8.29
CA TYR A 1066 13.35 -3.83 -7.66
C TYR A 1066 14.20 -3.97 -6.40
N ALA A 1067 15.47 -3.53 -6.44
CA ALA A 1067 16.35 -3.53 -5.28
C ALA A 1067 15.82 -2.62 -4.16
N GLU A 1068 15.41 -1.40 -4.48
CA GLU A 1068 14.78 -0.45 -3.54
C GLU A 1068 13.57 -1.08 -2.83
N ASN A 1069 12.72 -1.79 -3.60
CA ASN A 1069 11.50 -2.40 -3.09
C ASN A 1069 11.79 -3.58 -2.15
N ILE A 1070 12.77 -4.43 -2.48
CA ILE A 1070 13.23 -5.52 -1.61
C ILE A 1070 13.80 -4.98 -0.29
N LEU A 1071 14.67 -3.96 -0.39
CA LEU A 1071 15.33 -3.34 0.76
C LEU A 1071 14.31 -2.71 1.73
N CYS A 1072 13.33 -1.99 1.20
CA CYS A 1072 12.31 -1.34 2.01
C CYS A 1072 11.39 -2.37 2.69
N PHE A 1073 10.97 -3.42 1.97
CA PHE A 1073 9.99 -4.39 2.49
C PHE A 1073 10.55 -5.34 3.57
N PHE A 1074 11.79 -5.80 3.44
CA PHE A 1074 12.38 -6.80 4.36
C PHE A 1074 13.42 -6.27 5.33
N TYR A 1075 14.11 -5.18 4.98
CA TYR A 1075 15.31 -4.73 5.69
C TYR A 1075 15.15 -3.34 6.31
N ASP A 1076 13.96 -2.73 6.21
CA ASP A 1076 13.67 -1.37 6.69
C ASP A 1076 14.61 -0.30 6.08
N ILE A 1077 15.14 -0.55 4.88
CA ILE A 1077 16.02 0.36 4.13
C ILE A 1077 15.23 0.92 2.95
N CYS A 1078 14.52 2.02 3.18
CA CYS A 1078 13.67 2.64 2.18
C CYS A 1078 14.38 3.81 1.49
N PHE A 1079 14.31 3.83 0.15
CA PHE A 1079 14.80 4.93 -0.67
C PHE A 1079 13.63 5.88 -0.93
N GLU A 1080 13.63 7.01 -0.22
CA GLU A 1080 12.67 8.07 -0.48
C GLU A 1080 13.07 8.83 -1.73
N LYS A 1081 12.37 8.60 -2.84
CA LYS A 1081 12.36 9.55 -3.95
C LYS A 1081 11.41 10.67 -3.56
N GLU A 1082 11.93 11.86 -3.28
CA GLU A 1082 11.09 13.06 -3.28
C GLU A 1082 10.31 13.06 -4.60
N ALA A 1083 8.98 13.17 -4.55
CA ALA A 1083 8.18 13.40 -5.74
C ALA A 1083 8.81 14.62 -6.43
N PRO A 1084 9.35 14.51 -7.66
CA PRO A 1084 10.20 15.55 -8.21
C PRO A 1084 9.50 16.91 -8.08
N GLU A 1085 10.07 17.79 -7.26
CA GLU A 1085 9.73 19.21 -7.35
C GLU A 1085 10.26 19.65 -8.70
N GLY A 1086 9.34 20.01 -9.61
CA GLY A 1086 9.63 20.21 -11.03
C GLY A 1086 10.98 20.89 -11.25
N GLY A 1087 11.83 20.24 -12.06
CA GLY A 1087 13.15 20.76 -12.38
C GLY A 1087 13.06 22.16 -12.96
N GLY A 1088 14.05 22.99 -12.61
CA GLY A 1088 14.20 24.31 -13.20
C GLY A 1088 14.22 24.21 -14.73
N MET A 1089 13.58 25.19 -15.38
CA MET A 1089 13.47 25.31 -16.83
C MET A 1089 14.73 24.81 -17.55
N ALA A 1090 14.60 23.78 -18.39
CA ALA A 1090 15.62 23.55 -19.41
C ALA A 1090 15.81 24.85 -20.20
N LYS A 1091 17.05 25.15 -20.60
CA LYS A 1091 17.40 26.44 -21.23
C LYS A 1091 16.42 26.76 -22.34
N MET A 1092 15.74 27.91 -22.22
CA MET A 1092 14.90 28.47 -23.26
C MET A 1092 15.65 28.45 -24.60
N LEU A 1093 15.21 27.61 -25.53
CA LEU A 1093 15.42 27.88 -26.94
C LEU A 1093 14.53 29.07 -27.27
N THR A 1094 15.11 30.26 -27.15
CA THR A 1094 14.45 31.47 -27.60
C THR A 1094 14.47 31.41 -29.11
N ILE A 1095 13.43 30.86 -29.74
CA ILE A 1095 13.26 30.93 -31.19
C ILE A 1095 13.19 32.42 -31.53
N PRO A 1096 14.18 32.99 -32.22
CA PRO A 1096 14.12 34.39 -32.59
C PRO A 1096 12.90 34.59 -33.49
N ALA A 1097 12.03 35.53 -33.14
CA ALA A 1097 10.96 35.93 -34.05
C ALA A 1097 11.60 36.34 -35.40
N PRO A 1098 11.06 35.88 -36.55
CA PRO A 1098 11.64 36.20 -37.85
C PRO A 1098 11.75 37.72 -37.98
N SER A 1099 12.94 38.19 -38.36
CA SER A 1099 13.32 39.61 -38.27
C SER A 1099 12.56 40.54 -39.24
N GLY A 1100 11.54 40.03 -39.94
CA GLY A 1100 10.76 40.73 -40.96
C GLY A 1100 11.53 41.05 -42.24
N ASN A 1101 12.83 40.74 -42.29
CA ASN A 1101 13.76 40.99 -43.40
C ASN A 1101 14.40 39.68 -43.94
N GLU A 1102 13.83 38.53 -43.63
CA GLU A 1102 14.32 37.23 -44.11
C GLU A 1102 13.86 36.97 -45.56
N PRO A 1103 14.74 36.44 -46.42
CA PRO A 1103 14.39 36.16 -47.81
C PRO A 1103 13.35 35.03 -47.91
N THR A 1104 12.36 35.18 -48.78
CA THR A 1104 11.36 34.13 -49.03
C THR A 1104 11.98 32.92 -49.74
N LEU A 1105 11.30 31.76 -49.72
CA LEU A 1105 11.76 30.59 -50.46
C LEU A 1105 11.95 30.90 -51.95
N GLU A 1106 11.04 31.66 -52.57
CA GLU A 1106 11.22 32.14 -53.95
C GLU A 1106 12.46 33.03 -54.12
N GLU A 1107 12.78 33.93 -53.18
CA GLU A 1107 13.97 34.79 -53.25
C GLU A 1107 15.27 33.99 -53.10
N LEU A 1108 15.24 32.88 -52.36
CA LEU A 1108 16.35 31.93 -52.24
C LEU A 1108 16.50 31.06 -53.49
N MET A 1109 15.38 30.62 -54.08
CA MET A 1109 15.37 29.79 -55.30
C MET A 1109 15.68 30.60 -56.56
N TYR A 1110 15.43 31.91 -56.57
CA TYR A 1110 15.65 32.81 -57.69
C TYR A 1110 16.62 33.94 -57.30
N ASN A 1111 17.89 33.60 -57.07
CA ASN A 1111 18.91 34.58 -56.70
C ASN A 1111 19.28 35.46 -57.90
N ILE A 1112 18.70 36.67 -57.94
CA ILE A 1112 18.83 37.59 -59.07
C ILE A 1112 19.49 38.89 -58.64
N THR A 1113 20.59 39.23 -59.31
CA THR A 1113 21.33 40.47 -59.09
C THR A 1113 21.31 41.35 -60.33
N VAL A 1114 20.89 42.61 -60.15
CA VAL A 1114 20.86 43.61 -61.21
C VAL A 1114 21.95 44.64 -60.94
N TYR A 1115 22.98 44.70 -61.80
CA TYR A 1115 24.15 45.56 -61.59
C TYR A 1115 24.78 46.06 -62.91
N PRO A 1116 25.28 47.31 -62.99
CA PRO A 1116 25.12 48.38 -62.00
C PRO A 1116 23.67 48.87 -61.93
N ASN A 1117 23.20 49.16 -60.72
CA ASN A 1117 21.86 49.69 -60.45
C ASN A 1117 21.95 50.77 -59.36
N PRO A 1118 21.83 52.08 -59.69
CA PRO A 1118 21.32 52.63 -60.94
C PRO A 1118 22.21 52.41 -62.18
N ALA A 1119 21.56 52.25 -63.34
CA ALA A 1119 22.18 51.98 -64.64
C ALA A 1119 22.13 53.24 -65.54
N SER A 1120 23.23 53.57 -66.22
CA SER A 1120 23.26 54.66 -67.21
C SER A 1120 23.05 54.14 -68.63
N ASP A 1121 24.02 53.46 -69.23
CA ASP A 1121 23.94 52.93 -70.60
C ASP A 1121 23.51 51.46 -70.67
N PHE A 1122 23.84 50.67 -69.64
CA PHE A 1122 23.49 49.26 -69.56
C PHE A 1122 23.38 48.80 -68.10
N THR A 1123 22.67 47.71 -67.87
CA THR A 1123 22.72 46.91 -66.64
C THR A 1123 22.89 45.44 -67.03
N SER A 1124 23.52 44.65 -66.17
CA SER A 1124 23.44 43.20 -66.24
C SER A 1124 22.36 42.70 -65.30
N ILE A 1125 21.62 41.68 -65.73
CA ILE A 1125 20.91 40.77 -64.82
C ILE A 1125 21.77 39.50 -64.73
N LYS A 1126 22.32 39.21 -63.57
CA LYS A 1126 22.85 37.87 -63.25
C LYS A 1126 21.77 37.10 -62.49
N TRP A 1127 21.59 35.83 -62.82
CA TRP A 1127 20.70 34.94 -62.11
C TRP A 1127 21.38 33.62 -61.79
N GLU A 1128 21.05 33.10 -60.62
CA GLU A 1128 21.27 31.73 -60.17
C GLU A 1128 19.90 31.21 -59.72
N ILE A 1129 19.30 30.35 -60.56
CA ILE A 1129 17.96 29.82 -60.40
C ILE A 1129 18.07 28.35 -60.03
N TYR A 1130 17.55 28.01 -58.87
CA TYR A 1130 17.47 26.67 -58.32
C TYR A 1130 16.06 26.04 -58.52
N ASP A 1131 15.23 26.61 -59.41
CA ASP A 1131 13.95 26.03 -59.92
C ASP A 1131 14.11 25.49 -61.36
N GLU A 1132 13.32 24.49 -61.76
CA GLU A 1132 13.39 23.87 -63.09
C GLU A 1132 12.90 24.86 -64.14
N LEU A 1133 13.70 25.12 -65.18
CA LEU A 1133 13.37 26.13 -66.17
C LEU A 1133 12.34 25.64 -67.18
N ASN A 1134 11.08 26.03 -66.98
CA ASN A 1134 9.97 25.75 -67.87
C ASN A 1134 9.48 27.04 -68.56
N ASN A 1135 9.85 27.25 -69.83
CA ASN A 1135 9.52 28.48 -70.56
C ASN A 1135 9.88 29.76 -69.77
N SER A 1136 11.00 29.71 -69.06
CA SER A 1136 11.46 30.76 -68.17
C SER A 1136 11.90 31.99 -68.95
N HIS A 1137 11.47 33.17 -68.50
CA HIS A 1137 11.78 34.45 -69.15
C HIS A 1137 11.62 35.61 -68.17
N TYR A 1138 12.26 36.74 -68.44
CA TYR A 1138 12.05 37.99 -67.71
C TYR A 1138 11.34 39.02 -68.59
N LYS A 1139 10.62 39.94 -67.96
CA LYS A 1139 9.96 41.10 -68.60
C LYS A 1139 10.20 42.35 -67.78
N ILE A 1140 10.44 43.47 -68.46
CA ILE A 1140 10.71 44.77 -67.85
C ILE A 1140 9.47 45.64 -68.04
N PHE A 1141 8.98 46.25 -66.96
CA PHE A 1141 7.82 47.12 -66.97
C PHE A 1141 8.18 48.52 -66.45
N ASP A 1142 7.53 49.54 -67.01
CA ASP A 1142 7.48 50.86 -66.36
C ASP A 1142 6.48 50.86 -65.18
N LEU A 1143 6.44 51.95 -64.39
CA LEU A 1143 5.52 52.06 -63.25
C LEU A 1143 4.04 52.13 -63.63
N ASN A 1144 3.70 52.27 -64.92
CA ASN A 1144 2.32 52.22 -65.42
C ASN A 1144 1.94 50.82 -65.93
N GLY A 1145 2.82 49.83 -65.79
CA GLY A 1145 2.60 48.44 -66.23
C GLY A 1145 2.82 48.22 -67.73
N ARG A 1146 3.46 49.15 -68.45
CA ARG A 1146 3.79 48.98 -69.86
C ARG A 1146 5.08 48.16 -70.01
N GLU A 1147 5.02 47.09 -70.80
CA GLU A 1147 6.18 46.24 -71.11
C GLU A 1147 7.19 47.00 -71.98
N MET A 1148 8.44 47.07 -71.51
CA MET A 1148 9.56 47.81 -72.10
C MET A 1148 10.62 46.88 -72.72
N GLY A 1149 10.63 45.60 -72.33
CA GLY A 1149 11.54 44.59 -72.87
C GLY A 1149 11.33 43.23 -72.22
N SER A 1150 11.92 42.19 -72.82
CA SER A 1150 11.86 40.81 -72.30
C SER A 1150 13.04 39.99 -72.79
N GLY A 1151 13.38 38.91 -72.10
CA GLY A 1151 14.38 37.93 -72.55
C GLY A 1151 14.13 36.54 -72.00
N ALA A 1152 14.56 35.51 -72.73
CA ALA A 1152 14.44 34.11 -72.30
C ALA A 1152 15.56 33.74 -71.31
N ILE A 1153 15.26 32.80 -70.42
CA ILE A 1153 16.20 32.22 -69.46
C ILE A 1153 16.30 30.73 -69.81
N GLU A 1154 17.39 30.37 -70.48
CA GLU A 1154 17.61 29.02 -71.02
C GLU A 1154 18.51 28.14 -70.14
N LYS A 1155 19.18 28.74 -69.15
CA LYS A 1155 20.10 28.07 -68.22
C LYS A 1155 19.94 28.59 -66.80
N ASN A 1156 20.10 27.71 -65.82
CA ASN A 1156 19.90 27.98 -64.40
C ASN A 1156 20.90 28.99 -63.82
N GLU A 1157 22.12 29.05 -64.35
CA GLU A 1157 23.05 30.15 -64.09
C GLU A 1157 23.31 30.91 -65.39
N GLY A 1158 23.24 32.22 -65.33
CA GLY A 1158 23.50 33.07 -66.48
C GLY A 1158 23.59 34.53 -66.14
N GLU A 1159 24.08 35.29 -67.10
CA GLU A 1159 24.08 36.75 -67.04
C GLU A 1159 23.65 37.30 -68.40
N GLN A 1160 22.74 38.26 -68.39
CA GLN A 1160 22.28 38.96 -69.58
C GLN A 1160 22.44 40.46 -69.41
N VAL A 1161 23.13 41.09 -70.37
CA VAL A 1161 23.23 42.54 -70.44
C VAL A 1161 21.96 43.11 -71.09
N ILE A 1162 21.35 44.09 -70.42
CA ILE A 1162 20.25 44.92 -70.90
C ILE A 1162 20.81 46.28 -71.28
N ASP A 1163 20.58 46.68 -72.53
CA ASP A 1163 20.82 48.04 -72.99
C ASP A 1163 19.72 48.98 -72.45
N THR A 1164 20.10 49.90 -71.56
CA THR A 1164 19.14 50.84 -70.96
C THR A 1164 19.10 52.17 -71.71
N ARG A 1165 19.87 52.38 -72.80
CA ARG A 1165 19.91 53.65 -73.58
C ARG A 1165 18.54 54.06 -74.14
N SER A 1166 17.66 53.10 -74.40
CA SER A 1166 16.28 53.33 -74.87
C SER A 1166 15.29 53.65 -73.75
N LEU A 1167 15.69 53.50 -72.48
CA LEU A 1167 14.88 53.78 -71.30
C LEU A 1167 15.15 55.20 -70.79
N THR A 1168 14.10 55.92 -70.39
CA THR A 1168 14.19 57.25 -69.78
C THR A 1168 14.59 57.18 -68.31
N ASN A 1169 15.07 58.28 -67.72
CA ASN A 1169 15.31 58.36 -66.27
C ASN A 1169 14.05 57.93 -65.49
N GLY A 1170 14.21 56.97 -64.58
CA GLY A 1170 13.07 56.43 -63.85
C GLY A 1170 13.32 55.07 -63.21
N VAL A 1171 12.29 54.56 -62.55
CA VAL A 1171 12.26 53.23 -61.93
C VAL A 1171 11.48 52.29 -62.84
N TYR A 1172 12.05 51.11 -63.06
CA TYR A 1172 11.47 50.00 -63.80
C TYR A 1172 11.42 48.75 -62.91
N ILE A 1173 10.51 47.84 -63.22
CA ILE A 1173 10.36 46.56 -62.52
C ILE A 1173 10.65 45.43 -63.50
N ILE A 1174 11.58 44.56 -63.16
CA ILE A 1174 11.91 43.37 -63.94
C ILE A 1174 11.21 42.20 -63.26
N ASN A 1175 10.19 41.63 -63.89
CA ASN A 1175 9.51 40.43 -63.43
C ASN A 1175 10.13 39.20 -64.08
N PHE A 1176 10.38 38.16 -63.29
CA PHE A 1176 10.88 36.88 -63.72
C PHE A 1176 9.75 35.87 -63.67
N TYR A 1177 9.56 35.18 -64.78
CA TYR A 1177 8.50 34.20 -64.98
C TYR A 1177 9.10 32.83 -65.19
N ASN A 1178 8.49 31.82 -64.56
CA ASN A 1178 8.73 30.41 -64.84
C ASN A 1178 7.37 29.71 -64.96
N ASP A 1179 7.19 28.94 -66.01
CA ASP A 1179 5.91 28.33 -66.41
C ASP A 1179 4.73 29.32 -66.46
N GLY A 1180 5.01 30.55 -66.91
CA GLY A 1180 4.02 31.63 -66.98
C GLY A 1180 3.61 32.26 -65.64
N ILE A 1181 4.13 31.76 -64.51
CA ILE A 1181 3.92 32.31 -63.17
C ILE A 1181 5.04 33.29 -62.85
N MET A 1182 4.72 34.47 -62.31
CA MET A 1182 5.73 35.41 -61.82
C MET A 1182 6.30 34.90 -60.50
N LYS A 1183 7.61 34.63 -60.49
CA LYS A 1183 8.31 34.04 -59.35
C LYS A 1183 9.00 35.09 -58.49
N MET A 1184 9.62 36.09 -59.12
CA MET A 1184 10.30 37.19 -58.45
C MET A 1184 10.23 38.46 -59.29
N ASN A 1185 10.38 39.61 -58.64
CA ASN A 1185 10.63 40.87 -59.34
C ASN A 1185 11.85 41.59 -58.75
N SER A 1186 12.52 42.39 -59.59
CA SER A 1186 13.67 43.19 -59.19
C SER A 1186 13.52 44.62 -59.70
N LYS A 1187 13.92 45.58 -58.87
CA LYS A 1187 13.85 47.00 -59.21
C LYS A 1187 15.07 47.39 -60.04
N LEU A 1188 14.87 48.02 -61.19
CA LEU A 1188 15.92 48.65 -62.00
C LEU A 1188 15.74 50.17 -61.97
N ILE A 1189 16.78 50.90 -61.59
CA ILE A 1189 16.81 52.37 -61.63
C ILE A 1189 17.67 52.76 -62.83
N VAL A 1190 17.13 53.58 -63.75
CA VAL A 1190 17.88 54.15 -64.87
C VAL A 1190 18.14 55.62 -64.57
N ASP A 1191 19.41 56.02 -64.58
CA ASP A 1191 19.86 57.39 -64.33
C ASP A 1191 20.94 57.79 -65.36
N LYS A 1192 20.58 58.68 -66.29
CA LYS A 1192 21.41 59.20 -67.37
C LYS A 1192 22.33 60.34 -66.93
N GLU A 1193 22.24 60.81 -65.68
CA GLU A 1193 23.08 61.89 -65.15
C GLU A 1193 24.34 61.38 -64.41
N LYS A 1194 24.54 60.05 -64.37
CA LYS A 1194 25.73 59.39 -63.81
C LYS A 1194 26.65 58.77 -64.85
#